data_AF-W7WTQ9-F1
#
_entry.id   AF-W7WTQ9-F1
#
_cell.length_a   1.000
_cell.length_b   1.000
_cell.length_c   1.000
_cell.angle_alpha   90.00
_cell.angle_beta   90.00
_cell.angle_gamma   90.00
#
_symmetry.space_group_name_H-M   'P 1'
#
loop_
_entity.id
_entity.type
_entity.pdbx_description
1 polymer ?
#
loop_
_entity_poly.entity_id
_entity_poly.type
_entity_poly.pdbx_seq_one_letter_code
_entity_poly.pdbx_strand_id
1 'polypeptide(L)'
;MNAPLPLHSTIQAADGHAARLREIPYNYTSFSDREIVLRLLGPRSWEMLHQLRAERVTGRSARMLYEVLGDIWVVQRNPYLQDDLLDNPRRRRQLVEALQHRLGEIDKRRADKDEATMDVEAAQRNARVGELLKAAREAVDRFSLGFDTMAELRRRTQRRLGRHTAKDNIKFDGLSRVSHVTDATDWRVEYPFVVLTPDTEAEMAALVKGCIELGLTIIPRGGGTGYTGGAVPLTWKSAVINTEKLEAMSEVEWVSLPGLAQPVPTVWTEAGVVTQRVADAAERAGHVFAVDPTSAEASCIGGNIAMNAGGKKAVLWGTALDNLASWRMVTPDAQWLEVVRLSHNLGKIHDAELASFELRYFEADGKTPVRTERLDVPGPSFRKEGLGKDVTDKFLAGLPGIQKEGCDGLITSARWIVHKMPAHTRTVCLEFFGNAKDAVPSIVEIKDYLFAEQRTGGAILAGLEHLDDRYLKAVGYATKSKRGGLPKMVLVGDIAGDDADAVARAASEVVRIANSRHGEGFVAVSADARKKFWLDRKRTAAISKHTNAFKINEDVVIPLPRMGEYTEGIERINVELSMRNKLQLLDALETYFERGELPLGRNDDASDIPSAELLEDRVQQALTLLREVRALWQGWLQGLDVRPADGGPSLFAQLQDHSLRASWKTQVRAPLQALFSGDAFAAVLDECSRIHQEVLRGRVWVALHMHAGDGNVHTNIPVNSDNYEMLQTAHEAVGRIMRWRAGSTA
;
A
#
# COMPACT_ATOMS: atom_id res chain seq x y z
N MET A 1 -6.68 31.05 15.83
CA MET A 1 -5.71 31.25 16.92
C MET A 1 -5.95 30.16 17.97
N ASN A 2 -5.23 29.05 17.87
CA ASN A 2 -5.26 27.98 18.87
C ASN A 2 -3.87 27.91 19.49
N ALA A 3 -3.73 28.42 20.70
CA ALA A 3 -2.50 28.30 21.47
C ALA A 3 -2.28 26.83 21.87
N PRO A 4 -1.04 26.31 21.83
CA PRO A 4 -0.75 24.95 22.29
C PRO A 4 -0.84 24.89 23.82
N LEU A 5 -1.55 23.87 24.33
CA LEU A 5 -1.62 23.56 25.76
C LEU A 5 -0.22 23.14 26.29
N PRO A 6 0.11 23.46 27.55
CA PRO A 6 1.42 23.15 28.12
C PRO A 6 1.60 21.65 28.39
N LEU A 7 2.73 21.11 27.91
CA LEU A 7 3.17 19.70 27.91
C LEU A 7 3.30 19.02 29.30
N HIS A 8 3.03 19.71 30.41
CA HIS A 8 3.38 19.22 31.74
C HIS A 8 2.29 18.38 32.44
N SER A 9 1.06 18.32 31.94
CA SER A 9 -0.04 17.62 32.62
C SER A 9 -0.25 16.15 32.22
N THR A 10 0.50 15.62 31.25
CA THR A 10 0.30 14.24 30.74
C THR A 10 1.23 13.18 31.33
N ILE A 11 2.10 13.54 32.29
CA ILE A 11 3.18 12.65 32.75
C ILE A 11 2.84 11.87 34.05
N GLN A 12 1.75 12.16 34.75
CA GLN A 12 1.52 11.64 36.11
C GLN A 12 0.41 10.61 36.31
N ALA A 13 -0.09 9.95 35.26
CA ALA A 13 -1.03 8.84 35.40
C ALA A 13 -0.64 7.64 34.52
N ALA A 14 0.42 6.94 34.91
CA ALA A 14 0.80 5.64 34.35
C ALA A 14 1.58 4.82 35.38
N ASP A 15 1.00 4.63 36.57
CA ASP A 15 1.44 3.57 37.49
C ASP A 15 0.65 2.30 37.16
N GLY A 16 1.37 1.28 36.68
CA GLY A 16 0.83 -0.03 36.31
C GLY A 16 1.36 -0.54 34.98
N HIS A 17 2.63 -0.98 34.95
CA HIS A 17 3.27 -1.83 33.93
C HIS A 17 2.70 -1.88 32.49
N ALA A 18 2.51 -0.74 31.84
CA ALA A 18 2.61 -0.65 30.39
C ALA A 18 4.08 -0.39 30.07
N ALA A 19 4.80 -1.39 29.55
CA ALA A 19 6.18 -1.23 29.10
C ALA A 19 6.27 0.02 28.21
N ARG A 20 7.19 0.93 28.54
CA ARG A 20 7.49 2.11 27.71
C ARG A 20 7.81 1.58 26.31
N LEU A 21 6.90 1.77 25.35
CA LEU A 21 7.04 1.23 23.99
C LEU A 21 8.32 1.73 23.28
N ARG A 22 8.92 2.83 23.76
CA ARG A 22 10.16 3.44 23.24
C ARG A 22 11.01 4.05 24.38
N GLU A 23 12.31 3.78 24.35
CA GLU A 23 13.36 4.31 25.23
C GLU A 23 14.10 5.50 24.62
N ILE A 24 14.19 5.58 23.28
CA ILE A 24 14.77 6.74 22.58
C ILE A 24 13.75 7.90 22.57
N PRO A 25 14.08 9.07 23.14
CA PRO A 25 13.19 10.21 23.15
C PRO A 25 13.02 10.80 21.74
N TYR A 26 11.91 11.51 21.53
CA TYR A 26 11.57 12.17 20.27
C TYR A 26 11.47 11.23 19.05
N ASN A 27 11.42 9.91 19.26
CA ASN A 27 11.12 8.98 18.19
C ASN A 27 9.63 9.05 17.85
N TYR A 28 9.26 9.95 16.92
CA TYR A 28 7.93 10.05 16.30
C TYR A 28 7.84 9.31 14.96
N THR A 29 8.87 8.54 14.59
CA THR A 29 8.93 7.82 13.31
C THR A 29 8.38 6.40 13.42
N SER A 30 8.15 5.72 12.30
CA SER A 30 7.82 4.29 12.30
C SER A 30 8.99 3.39 12.73
N PHE A 31 10.22 3.92 12.74
CA PHE A 31 11.39 3.17 13.19
C PHE A 31 11.32 2.86 14.68
N SER A 32 11.58 1.60 15.01
CA SER A 32 11.83 1.12 16.37
C SER A 32 13.18 1.63 16.89
N ASP A 33 13.36 1.61 18.21
CA ASP A 33 14.65 1.95 18.82
C ASP A 33 15.78 1.05 18.32
N ARG A 34 15.46 -0.22 18.02
CA ARG A 34 16.38 -1.15 17.36
C ARG A 34 16.89 -0.58 16.06
N GLU A 35 16.00 -0.18 15.16
CA GLU A 35 16.39 0.32 13.84
C GLU A 35 17.17 1.63 13.92
N ILE A 36 16.84 2.50 14.87
CA ILE A 36 17.61 3.73 15.13
C ILE A 36 19.03 3.39 15.58
N VAL A 37 19.18 2.48 16.55
CA VAL A 37 20.50 2.02 17.02
C VAL A 37 21.28 1.38 15.87
N LEU A 38 20.66 0.52 15.07
CA LEU A 38 21.31 -0.12 13.92
C LEU A 38 21.83 0.92 12.92
N ARG A 39 21.04 1.96 12.63
CA ARG A 39 21.41 3.04 11.70
C ARG A 39 22.52 3.94 12.24
N LEU A 40 22.47 4.29 13.53
CA LEU A 40 23.41 5.24 14.13
C LEU A 40 24.71 4.58 14.60
N LEU A 41 24.61 3.40 15.21
CA LEU A 41 25.70 2.71 15.93
C LEU A 41 26.07 1.33 15.37
N GLY A 42 25.25 0.75 14.49
CA GLY A 42 25.49 -0.55 13.85
C GLY A 42 24.97 -1.78 14.62
N PRO A 43 24.95 -2.98 13.98
CA PRO A 43 24.42 -4.22 14.55
C PRO A 43 25.07 -4.65 15.87
N ARG A 44 26.40 -4.56 15.94
CA ARG A 44 27.18 -4.92 17.12
C ARG A 44 26.75 -4.15 18.37
N SER A 45 26.43 -2.86 18.21
CA SER A 45 25.96 -2.00 19.30
C SER A 45 24.59 -2.41 19.82
N TRP A 46 23.69 -2.89 18.95
CA TRP A 46 22.38 -3.38 19.38
C TRP A 46 22.49 -4.66 20.21
N GLU A 47 23.33 -5.61 19.77
CA GLU A 47 23.60 -6.85 20.53
C GLU A 47 24.14 -6.55 21.93
N MET A 48 25.11 -5.63 22.01
CA MET A 48 25.68 -5.20 23.29
C MET A 48 24.64 -4.54 24.20
N LEU A 49 23.78 -3.67 23.66
CA LEU A 49 22.69 -3.08 24.44
C LEU A 49 21.72 -4.14 24.96
N HIS A 50 21.40 -5.16 24.16
CA HIS A 50 20.55 -6.27 24.60
C HIS A 50 21.16 -7.07 25.75
N GLN A 51 22.46 -7.38 25.65
CA GLN A 51 23.18 -8.07 26.72
C GLN A 51 23.20 -7.24 28.00
N LEU A 52 23.54 -5.95 27.90
CA LEU A 52 23.56 -5.03 29.06
C LEU A 52 22.19 -4.82 29.70
N ARG A 53 21.09 -4.90 28.92
CA ARG A 53 19.72 -4.83 29.45
C ARG A 53 19.36 -6.05 30.29
N ALA A 54 19.81 -7.24 29.89
CA ALA A 54 19.54 -8.49 30.63
C ALA A 54 20.13 -8.45 32.05
N GLU A 55 21.22 -7.71 32.25
CA GLU A 55 21.92 -7.59 33.53
C GLU A 55 21.21 -6.65 34.55
N ARG A 56 20.17 -5.88 34.17
CA ARG A 56 19.36 -4.98 35.03
C ARG A 56 20.12 -3.92 35.87
N VAL A 57 21.40 -3.62 35.59
CA VAL A 57 22.24 -2.68 36.39
C VAL A 57 22.32 -1.24 35.82
N THR A 58 21.90 -0.98 34.58
CA THR A 58 22.43 0.16 33.78
C THR A 58 21.44 1.30 33.43
N GLY A 59 20.44 1.59 34.27
CA GLY A 59 19.37 2.55 33.92
C GLY A 59 19.80 3.98 33.54
N ARG A 60 20.71 4.62 34.30
CA ARG A 60 21.04 6.04 34.10
C ARG A 60 21.99 6.30 32.92
N SER A 61 22.98 5.44 32.71
CA SER A 61 23.91 5.56 31.57
C SER A 61 23.22 5.19 30.25
N ALA A 62 22.36 4.18 30.26
CA ALA A 62 21.53 3.84 29.11
C ALA A 62 20.61 5.00 28.71
N ARG A 63 19.94 5.65 29.68
CA ARG A 63 19.09 6.82 29.41
C ARG A 63 19.86 7.97 28.74
N MET A 64 21.06 8.29 29.23
CA MET A 64 21.90 9.35 28.63
C MET A 64 22.33 8.99 27.21
N LEU A 65 22.65 7.71 26.94
CA LEU A 65 22.95 7.25 25.58
C LEU A 65 21.73 7.39 24.66
N TYR A 66 20.54 6.97 25.11
CA TYR A 66 19.32 7.11 24.34
C TYR A 66 18.94 8.58 24.10
N GLU A 67 19.17 9.48 25.06
CA GLU A 67 19.03 10.94 24.87
C GLU A 67 19.95 11.44 23.74
N VAL A 68 21.23 11.02 23.72
CA VAL A 68 22.16 11.38 22.63
C VAL A 68 21.68 10.86 21.27
N LEU A 69 21.23 9.61 21.21
CA LEU A 69 20.69 9.04 19.97
C LEU A 69 19.40 9.73 19.53
N GLY A 70 18.53 10.08 20.47
CA GLY A 70 17.28 10.81 20.21
C GLY A 70 17.53 12.20 19.63
N ASP A 71 18.49 12.95 20.19
CA ASP A 71 18.88 14.27 19.70
C ASP A 71 19.48 14.22 18.27
N ILE A 72 20.32 13.22 17.98
CA ILE A 72 20.82 13.00 16.61
C ILE A 72 19.66 12.65 15.68
N TRP A 73 18.79 11.73 16.11
CA TRP A 73 17.70 11.21 15.29
C TRP A 73 16.67 12.28 14.94
N VAL A 74 16.22 13.08 15.91
CA VAL A 74 15.23 14.15 15.67
C VAL A 74 15.73 15.17 14.66
N VAL A 75 17.01 15.51 14.70
CA VAL A 75 17.61 16.43 13.72
C VAL A 75 17.74 15.77 12.35
N GLN A 76 18.22 14.53 12.28
CA GLN A 76 18.31 13.79 11.00
C GLN A 76 16.93 13.61 10.34
N ARG A 77 15.86 13.55 11.14
CA ARG A 77 14.48 13.33 10.67
C ARG A 77 13.65 14.60 10.54
N ASN A 78 14.26 15.77 10.70
CA ASN A 78 13.56 17.05 10.61
C ASN A 78 14.35 18.06 9.75
N PRO A 79 14.00 18.22 8.46
CA PRO A 79 14.61 19.20 7.58
C PRO A 79 14.64 20.64 8.13
N TYR A 80 13.63 21.06 8.89
CA TYR A 80 13.60 22.39 9.50
C TYR A 80 14.67 22.57 10.57
N LEU A 81 14.94 21.54 11.39
CA LEU A 81 16.04 21.56 12.35
C LEU A 81 17.39 21.52 11.65
N GLN A 82 17.50 20.77 10.54
CA GLN A 82 18.73 20.76 9.74
C GLN A 82 19.03 22.14 9.19
N ASP A 83 18.03 22.82 8.61
CA ASP A 83 18.18 24.16 8.07
C ASP A 83 18.54 25.18 9.16
N ASP A 84 17.86 25.17 10.31
CA ASP A 84 18.19 26.07 11.44
C ASP A 84 19.65 25.89 11.90
N LEU A 85 20.14 24.65 12.00
CA LEU A 85 21.50 24.34 12.43
C LEU A 85 22.56 24.62 11.35
N LEU A 86 22.21 24.54 10.07
CA LEU A 86 23.06 24.98 8.97
C LEU A 86 23.23 26.51 8.98
N ASP A 87 22.14 27.23 9.22
CA ASP A 87 22.12 28.70 9.22
C ASP A 87 22.70 29.29 10.51
N ASN A 88 22.69 28.53 11.63
CA ASN A 88 23.20 28.96 12.93
C ASN A 88 24.36 28.08 13.44
N PRO A 89 25.62 28.30 12.98
CA PRO A 89 26.78 27.53 13.41
C PRO A 89 27.03 27.53 14.92
N ARG A 90 26.60 28.57 15.64
CA ARG A 90 26.69 28.65 17.11
C ARG A 90 25.77 27.63 17.78
N ARG A 91 24.50 27.51 17.35
CA ARG A 91 23.55 26.52 17.88
C ARG A 91 24.02 25.10 17.58
N ARG A 92 24.54 24.87 16.37
CA ARG A 92 25.16 23.61 15.97
C ARG A 92 26.30 23.21 16.91
N ARG A 93 27.24 24.12 17.20
CA ARG A 93 28.33 23.85 18.15
C ARG A 93 27.81 23.52 19.55
N GLN A 94 26.86 24.30 20.07
CA GLN A 94 26.27 24.05 21.38
C GLN A 94 25.59 22.68 21.48
N LEU A 95 24.88 22.25 20.43
CA LEU A 95 24.28 20.91 20.38
C LEU A 95 25.37 19.83 20.41
N VAL A 96 26.39 19.92 19.56
CA VAL A 96 27.48 18.93 19.50
C VAL A 96 28.25 18.86 20.82
N GLU A 97 28.55 20.00 21.45
CA GLU A 97 29.19 20.08 22.77
C GLU A 97 28.33 19.41 23.85
N ALA A 98 27.01 19.62 23.83
CA ALA A 98 26.08 18.99 24.76
C ALA A 98 26.04 17.45 24.58
N LEU A 99 26.05 16.96 23.35
CA LEU A 99 26.11 15.51 23.06
C LEU A 99 27.42 14.90 23.58
N GLN A 100 28.56 15.53 23.27
CA GLN A 100 29.87 15.07 23.73
C GLN A 100 29.99 15.12 25.27
N HIS A 101 29.42 16.13 25.92
CA HIS A 101 29.37 16.22 27.38
C HIS A 101 28.60 15.04 28.00
N ARG A 102 27.41 14.70 27.49
CA ARG A 102 26.64 13.54 27.97
C ARG A 102 27.41 12.23 27.82
N LEU A 103 28.11 12.03 26.70
CA LEU A 103 28.96 10.85 26.50
C LEU A 103 30.15 10.84 27.48
N GLY A 104 30.73 12.01 27.79
CA GLY A 104 31.76 12.16 28.81
C GLY A 104 31.30 11.78 30.21
N GLU A 105 30.06 12.13 30.59
CA GLU A 105 29.47 11.74 31.88
C GLU A 105 29.21 10.23 31.99
N ILE A 106 28.88 9.55 30.89
CA ILE A 106 28.80 8.09 30.85
C ILE A 106 30.20 7.47 31.07
N ASP A 107 31.23 8.03 30.43
CA ASP A 107 32.62 7.55 30.52
C ASP A 107 33.23 7.73 31.92
N LYS A 108 32.98 8.87 32.59
CA LYS A 108 33.38 9.08 33.98
C LYS A 108 32.80 8.01 34.90
N ARG A 109 31.49 7.76 34.80
CA ARG A 109 30.82 6.72 35.60
C ARG A 109 31.29 5.31 35.29
N ARG A 110 31.76 5.08 34.07
CA ARG A 110 32.39 3.82 33.67
C ARG A 110 33.74 3.67 34.37
N ALA A 111 34.57 4.71 34.36
CA ALA A 111 35.87 4.74 35.04
C ALA A 111 35.75 4.61 36.57
N ASP A 112 34.83 5.35 37.20
CA ASP A 112 34.60 5.31 38.66
C ASP A 112 34.19 3.90 39.16
N LYS A 113 33.59 3.08 38.30
CA LYS A 113 33.21 1.69 38.62
C LYS A 113 34.34 0.69 38.36
N ASP A 114 35.29 1.02 37.48
CA ASP A 114 36.46 0.18 37.21
C ASP A 114 37.40 0.15 38.43
N GLU A 115 37.54 1.28 39.11
CA GLU A 115 38.37 1.40 40.32
C GLU A 115 37.79 0.68 41.54
N ALA A 116 36.48 0.34 41.53
CA ALA A 116 35.76 -0.17 42.69
C ALA A 116 35.57 -1.71 42.73
N THR A 117 35.90 -2.45 41.67
CA THR A 117 35.58 -3.90 41.59
C THR A 117 36.67 -4.75 40.91
N MET A 118 37.14 -5.80 41.58
CA MET A 118 38.03 -6.85 41.03
C MET A 118 37.27 -8.02 40.37
N ASP A 119 36.06 -7.78 39.87
CA ASP A 119 35.17 -8.80 39.31
C ASP A 119 35.29 -8.89 37.78
N VAL A 120 35.44 -10.12 37.25
CA VAL A 120 35.57 -10.41 35.82
C VAL A 120 34.31 -10.01 35.05
N GLU A 121 33.12 -10.20 35.63
CA GLU A 121 31.85 -9.82 35.00
C GLU A 121 31.72 -8.29 34.91
N ALA A 122 32.12 -7.57 35.96
CA ALA A 122 32.16 -6.11 35.97
C ALA A 122 33.14 -5.55 34.92
N ALA A 123 34.30 -6.17 34.75
CA ALA A 123 35.29 -5.79 33.74
C ALA A 123 34.79 -6.02 32.32
N GLN A 124 34.13 -7.15 32.04
CA GLN A 124 33.52 -7.42 30.73
C GLN A 124 32.40 -6.43 30.41
N ARG A 125 31.55 -6.12 31.40
CA ARG A 125 30.50 -5.11 31.26
C ARG A 125 31.10 -3.73 30.96
N ASN A 126 32.17 -3.35 31.67
CA ASN A 126 32.87 -2.10 31.44
C ASN A 126 33.41 -2.01 29.99
N ALA A 127 34.05 -3.07 29.51
CA ALA A 127 34.54 -3.15 28.13
C ALA A 127 33.42 -2.96 27.10
N ARG A 128 32.26 -3.60 27.28
CA ARG A 128 31.07 -3.42 26.40
C ARG A 128 30.56 -1.97 26.40
N VAL A 129 30.52 -1.33 27.58
CA VAL A 129 30.13 0.09 27.68
C VAL A 129 31.15 1.00 26.98
N GLY A 130 32.45 0.69 27.09
CA GLY A 130 33.51 1.40 26.37
C GLY A 130 33.38 1.29 24.84
N GLU A 131 33.05 0.11 24.33
CA GLU A 131 32.79 -0.12 22.90
C GLU A 131 31.57 0.68 22.41
N LEU A 132 30.46 0.67 23.17
CA LEU A 132 29.28 1.48 22.88
C LEU A 132 29.57 2.99 22.89
N LEU A 133 30.37 3.46 23.85
CA LEU A 133 30.79 4.86 23.92
C LEU A 133 31.60 5.28 22.71
N LYS A 134 32.53 4.42 22.26
CA LYS A 134 33.29 4.66 21.04
C LYS A 134 32.36 4.81 19.84
N ALA A 135 31.45 3.86 19.65
CA ALA A 135 30.47 3.91 18.56
C ALA A 135 29.58 5.17 18.62
N ALA A 136 29.17 5.58 19.82
CA ALA A 136 28.35 6.78 20.03
C ALA A 136 29.13 8.08 19.74
N ARG A 137 30.40 8.17 20.16
CA ARG A 137 31.28 9.31 19.83
C ARG A 137 31.47 9.42 18.31
N GLU A 138 31.75 8.31 17.65
CA GLU A 138 31.86 8.28 16.18
C GLU A 138 30.54 8.70 15.49
N ALA A 139 29.38 8.35 16.06
CA ALA A 139 28.09 8.79 15.53
C ALA A 139 27.88 10.30 15.68
N VAL A 140 28.28 10.90 16.82
CA VAL A 140 28.25 12.36 17.02
C VAL A 140 29.21 13.07 16.05
N ASP A 141 30.41 12.52 15.82
CA ASP A 141 31.39 13.08 14.89
C ASP A 141 30.87 13.04 13.44
N ARG A 142 30.29 11.90 13.02
CA ARG A 142 29.61 11.77 11.71
C ARG A 142 28.45 12.76 11.57
N PHE A 143 27.65 12.92 12.62
CA PHE A 143 26.54 13.88 12.66
C PHE A 143 27.03 15.33 12.47
N SER A 144 28.09 15.72 13.18
CA SER A 144 28.69 17.06 13.06
C SER A 144 29.26 17.30 11.65
N LEU A 145 30.07 16.36 11.14
CA LEU A 145 30.68 16.46 9.81
C LEU A 145 29.62 16.48 8.68
N GLY A 146 28.47 15.84 8.91
CA GLY A 146 27.35 15.82 7.97
C GLY A 146 26.86 17.22 7.58
N PHE A 147 26.87 18.18 8.49
CA PHE A 147 26.46 19.56 8.20
C PHE A 147 27.42 20.27 7.24
N ASP A 148 28.73 20.11 7.43
CA ASP A 148 29.72 20.75 6.56
C ASP A 148 29.71 20.13 5.16
N THR A 149 29.52 18.80 5.11
CA THR A 149 29.31 18.05 3.86
C THR A 149 28.06 18.55 3.12
N MET A 150 26.95 18.73 3.85
CA MET A 150 25.68 19.25 3.32
C MET A 150 25.84 20.67 2.76
N ALA A 151 26.51 21.56 3.51
CA ALA A 151 26.72 22.95 3.09
C ALA A 151 27.60 23.07 1.84
N GLU A 152 28.66 22.27 1.72
CA GLU A 152 29.48 22.19 0.50
C GLU A 152 28.66 21.67 -0.68
N LEU A 153 27.89 20.61 -0.47
CA LEU A 153 27.06 20.04 -1.53
C LEU A 153 26.01 21.06 -2.01
N ARG A 154 25.32 21.78 -1.11
CA ARG A 154 24.37 22.87 -1.47
C ARG A 154 25.03 23.93 -2.34
N ARG A 155 26.24 24.40 -1.96
CA ARG A 155 26.99 25.40 -2.74
C ARG A 155 27.34 24.89 -4.14
N ARG A 156 27.80 23.65 -4.27
CA ARG A 156 28.10 23.02 -5.56
C ARG A 156 26.84 22.88 -6.41
N THR A 157 25.74 22.43 -5.82
CA THR A 157 24.45 22.27 -6.49
C THR A 157 23.92 23.60 -7.02
N GLN A 158 23.91 24.67 -6.22
CA GLN A 158 23.48 26.00 -6.69
C GLN A 158 24.31 26.49 -7.88
N ARG A 159 25.64 26.32 -7.80
CA ARG A 159 26.55 26.76 -8.87
C ARG A 159 26.37 25.98 -10.17
N ARG A 160 26.10 24.68 -10.08
CA ARG A 160 25.95 23.79 -11.23
C ARG A 160 24.57 23.95 -11.86
N LEU A 161 23.51 23.74 -11.07
CA LEU A 161 22.14 23.69 -11.57
C LEU A 161 21.54 25.08 -11.80
N GLY A 162 21.97 26.10 -11.05
CA GLY A 162 21.46 27.47 -11.19
C GLY A 162 21.83 28.16 -12.51
N ARG A 163 22.62 27.50 -13.36
CA ARG A 163 22.90 27.92 -14.74
C ARG A 163 21.83 27.46 -15.73
N HIS A 164 21.03 26.47 -15.34
CA HIS A 164 20.11 25.76 -16.22
C HIS A 164 18.65 25.92 -15.79
N THR A 165 18.40 26.34 -14.55
CA THR A 165 17.05 26.59 -14.03
C THR A 165 17.05 27.80 -13.10
N ALA A 166 15.86 28.35 -12.83
CA ALA A 166 15.70 29.44 -11.87
C ALA A 166 16.11 29.00 -10.46
N LYS A 167 16.61 29.95 -9.64
CA LYS A 167 17.06 29.64 -8.26
C LYS A 167 15.96 29.00 -7.42
N ASP A 168 14.72 29.47 -7.58
CA ASP A 168 13.57 28.99 -6.82
C ASP A 168 13.13 27.58 -7.21
N ASN A 169 13.63 27.06 -8.34
CA ASN A 169 13.40 25.67 -8.76
C ASN A 169 14.37 24.69 -8.08
N ILE A 170 15.40 25.17 -7.37
CA ILE A 170 16.37 24.37 -6.63
C ILE A 170 16.05 24.45 -5.14
N LYS A 171 15.21 23.55 -4.67
CA LYS A 171 14.55 23.64 -3.36
C LYS A 171 15.27 22.78 -2.32
N PHE A 172 15.89 23.46 -1.35
CA PHE A 172 16.51 22.83 -0.17
C PHE A 172 15.65 22.94 1.09
N ASP A 173 14.56 23.71 1.02
CA ASP A 173 13.73 24.04 2.17
C ASP A 173 12.98 22.83 2.72
N GLY A 174 12.67 22.91 4.01
CA GLY A 174 11.98 21.84 4.72
C GLY A 174 10.62 21.47 4.13
N LEU A 175 9.82 22.43 3.65
CA LEU A 175 8.48 22.15 3.12
C LEU A 175 8.56 21.27 1.87
N SER A 176 9.42 21.65 0.92
CA SER A 176 9.64 20.91 -0.32
C SER A 176 10.18 19.51 -0.05
N ARG A 177 11.18 19.39 0.83
CA ARG A 177 11.76 18.08 1.16
C ARG A 177 10.78 17.17 1.90
N VAL A 178 9.95 17.72 2.78
CA VAL A 178 8.91 16.97 3.51
C VAL A 178 7.78 16.50 2.59
N SER A 179 7.33 17.33 1.66
CA SER A 179 6.26 16.93 0.71
C SER A 179 6.72 15.89 -0.32
N HIS A 180 8.04 15.74 -0.52
CA HIS A 180 8.65 14.84 -1.50
C HIS A 180 9.35 13.62 -0.87
N VAL A 181 9.14 13.38 0.43
CA VAL A 181 9.74 12.24 1.17
C VAL A 181 9.01 10.90 0.88
N THR A 182 7.79 10.96 0.36
CA THR A 182 6.89 9.80 0.26
C THR A 182 5.95 9.87 -0.93
N ASP A 183 5.42 8.73 -1.35
CA ASP A 183 4.31 8.58 -2.30
C ASP A 183 3.06 8.01 -1.58
N ALA A 184 2.11 7.41 -2.32
CA ALA A 184 0.90 6.85 -1.73
C ALA A 184 1.14 5.60 -0.85
N THR A 185 2.36 5.07 -0.80
CA THR A 185 2.76 4.06 0.19
C THR A 185 2.86 4.62 1.62
N ASP A 186 2.95 5.95 1.75
CA ASP A 186 3.20 6.67 3.01
C ASP A 186 4.54 6.31 3.68
N TRP A 187 5.46 5.65 2.96
CA TRP A 187 6.80 5.33 3.43
C TRP A 187 7.68 6.57 3.45
N ARG A 188 8.21 6.91 4.63
CA ARG A 188 9.11 8.04 4.84
C ARG A 188 10.51 7.53 5.18
N VAL A 189 11.22 6.97 4.20
CA VAL A 189 12.53 6.30 4.44
C VAL A 189 13.63 7.33 4.63
N GLU A 190 13.93 8.17 3.64
CA GLU A 190 14.88 9.29 3.72
C GLU A 190 14.28 10.57 3.15
N TYR A 191 14.75 11.73 3.64
CA TYR A 191 14.44 13.01 3.02
C TYR A 191 15.38 13.25 1.83
N PRO A 192 14.88 13.76 0.70
CA PRO A 192 15.75 14.09 -0.41
C PRO A 192 16.69 15.24 -0.03
N PHE A 193 17.87 15.28 -0.64
CA PHE A 193 18.82 16.36 -0.46
C PHE A 193 18.29 17.66 -1.10
N VAL A 194 17.71 17.55 -2.29
CA VAL A 194 17.15 18.67 -3.04
C VAL A 194 15.91 18.22 -3.82
N VAL A 195 14.94 19.13 -3.97
CA VAL A 195 13.83 18.96 -4.92
C VAL A 195 14.04 19.95 -6.07
N LEU A 196 14.00 19.44 -7.30
CA LEU A 196 14.11 20.22 -8.53
C LEU A 196 12.73 20.33 -9.19
N THR A 197 12.36 21.53 -9.62
CA THR A 197 11.02 21.83 -10.19
C THR A 197 11.16 22.60 -11.50
N PRO A 198 11.65 21.97 -12.59
CA PRO A 198 11.87 22.64 -13.89
C PRO A 198 10.60 23.35 -14.39
N ASP A 199 10.77 24.48 -15.07
CA ASP A 199 9.66 25.20 -15.72
C ASP A 199 9.36 24.65 -17.12
N THR A 200 10.37 24.09 -17.79
CA THR A 200 10.27 23.62 -19.17
C THR A 200 10.99 22.29 -19.37
N GLU A 201 10.55 21.49 -20.34
CA GLU A 201 11.25 20.24 -20.64
C GLU A 201 12.71 20.46 -21.06
N ALA A 202 13.03 21.59 -21.70
CA ALA A 202 14.38 21.92 -22.17
C ALA A 202 15.46 21.93 -21.07
N GLU A 203 15.07 22.11 -19.81
CA GLU A 203 15.98 22.11 -18.65
C GLU A 203 16.43 20.68 -18.25
N MET A 204 15.64 19.67 -18.60
CA MET A 204 15.73 18.31 -18.04
C MET A 204 17.09 17.67 -18.26
N ALA A 205 17.63 17.72 -19.49
CA ALA A 205 18.94 17.11 -19.80
C ALA A 205 20.07 17.71 -18.95
N ALA A 206 20.10 19.04 -18.81
CA ALA A 206 21.13 19.71 -18.03
C ALA A 206 20.98 19.45 -16.52
N LEU A 207 19.74 19.36 -16.02
CA LEU A 207 19.47 18.99 -14.61
C LEU A 207 19.91 17.56 -14.32
N VAL A 208 19.58 16.59 -15.19
CA VAL A 208 20.01 15.20 -15.06
C VAL A 208 21.54 15.12 -15.04
N LYS A 209 22.21 15.73 -16.02
CA LYS A 209 23.68 15.78 -16.08
C LYS A 209 24.29 16.34 -14.81
N GLY A 210 23.78 17.48 -14.34
CA GLY A 210 24.29 18.13 -13.13
C GLY A 210 24.10 17.27 -11.87
N CYS A 211 22.97 16.58 -11.73
CA CYS A 211 22.73 15.65 -10.63
C CYS A 211 23.70 14.46 -10.63
N ILE A 212 23.94 13.83 -11.79
CA ILE A 212 24.90 12.73 -11.93
C ILE A 212 26.32 13.18 -11.55
N GLU A 213 26.77 14.34 -12.03
CA GLU A 213 28.10 14.88 -11.72
C GLU A 213 28.27 15.30 -10.24
N LEU A 214 27.18 15.61 -9.55
CA LEU A 214 27.15 15.85 -8.10
C LEU A 214 27.10 14.52 -7.30
N GLY A 215 26.92 13.39 -7.99
CA GLY A 215 26.75 12.06 -7.42
C GLY A 215 25.46 11.95 -6.62
N LEU A 216 24.37 12.55 -7.10
CA LEU A 216 23.03 12.45 -6.54
C LEU A 216 22.27 11.32 -7.23
N THR A 217 21.55 10.50 -6.44
CA THR A 217 20.55 9.58 -6.99
C THR A 217 19.35 10.39 -7.47
N ILE A 218 18.96 10.24 -8.74
CA ILE A 218 17.82 10.96 -9.31
C ILE A 218 16.54 10.14 -9.12
N ILE A 219 15.48 10.80 -8.66
CA ILE A 219 14.17 10.20 -8.50
C ILE A 219 13.16 11.06 -9.27
N PRO A 220 12.62 10.58 -10.41
CA PRO A 220 11.55 11.29 -11.10
C PRO A 220 10.26 11.23 -10.28
N ARG A 221 9.49 12.31 -10.31
CA ARG A 221 8.22 12.39 -9.61
C ARG A 221 7.22 13.26 -10.38
N GLY A 222 6.03 12.72 -10.62
CA GLY A 222 4.82 13.52 -10.93
C GLY A 222 4.02 13.76 -9.64
N GLY A 223 2.70 13.55 -9.67
CA GLY A 223 1.83 13.74 -8.50
C GLY A 223 2.03 12.80 -7.30
N GLY A 224 3.07 11.94 -7.28
CA GLY A 224 3.40 11.10 -6.12
C GLY A 224 2.35 10.06 -5.72
N THR A 225 1.51 9.61 -6.66
CA THR A 225 0.38 8.71 -6.39
C THR A 225 0.71 7.21 -6.49
N GLY A 226 1.99 6.85 -6.61
CA GLY A 226 2.43 5.46 -6.77
C GLY A 226 2.30 4.64 -5.48
N TYR A 227 2.07 3.33 -5.61
CA TYR A 227 1.93 2.38 -4.49
C TYR A 227 3.09 1.39 -4.38
N THR A 228 4.19 1.61 -5.11
CA THR A 228 5.37 0.71 -5.14
C THR A 228 6.61 1.32 -4.49
N GLY A 229 6.53 2.55 -3.96
CA GLY A 229 7.67 3.25 -3.38
C GLY A 229 8.64 3.84 -4.41
N GLY A 230 8.29 3.85 -5.70
CA GLY A 230 9.17 4.31 -6.78
C GLY A 230 9.58 5.79 -6.69
N ALA A 231 8.83 6.61 -5.95
CA ALA A 231 9.18 8.01 -5.71
C ALA A 231 9.72 8.28 -4.29
N VAL A 232 10.01 7.23 -3.50
CA VAL A 232 10.50 7.33 -2.12
C VAL A 232 12.03 7.39 -2.10
N PRO A 233 12.65 8.43 -1.53
CA PRO A 233 14.09 8.46 -1.37
C PRO A 233 14.58 7.41 -0.36
N LEU A 234 15.52 6.58 -0.80
CA LEU A 234 16.18 5.56 0.05
C LEU A 234 17.53 6.03 0.60
N THR A 235 18.04 7.15 0.09
CA THR A 235 19.29 7.78 0.53
C THR A 235 19.09 9.28 0.64
N TRP A 236 19.72 9.89 1.64
CA TRP A 236 19.71 11.35 1.81
C TRP A 236 20.34 12.07 0.61
N LYS A 237 21.31 11.43 -0.08
CA LYS A 237 22.03 12.01 -1.21
C LYS A 237 21.26 11.81 -2.53
N SER A 238 20.01 12.26 -2.54
CA SER A 238 19.08 12.11 -3.67
C SER A 238 18.50 13.45 -4.11
N ALA A 239 18.24 13.58 -5.41
CA ALA A 239 17.50 14.68 -6.02
C ALA A 239 16.16 14.16 -6.52
N VAL A 240 15.07 14.71 -6.00
CA VAL A 240 13.74 14.46 -6.59
C VAL A 240 13.51 15.50 -7.68
N ILE A 241 13.30 15.06 -8.92
CA ILE A 241 12.91 15.95 -10.03
C ILE A 241 11.39 15.86 -10.17
N ASN A 242 10.70 16.89 -9.69
CA ASN A 242 9.25 16.99 -9.79
C ASN A 242 8.85 17.64 -11.12
N THR A 243 8.16 16.88 -11.98
CA THR A 243 7.74 17.28 -13.32
C THR A 243 6.35 17.92 -13.38
N GLU A 244 5.64 18.12 -12.26
CA GLU A 244 4.27 18.66 -12.21
C GLU A 244 4.12 20.04 -12.88
N LYS A 245 5.19 20.85 -12.95
CA LYS A 245 5.19 22.13 -13.66
C LYS A 245 5.24 22.00 -15.20
N LEU A 246 5.61 20.82 -15.71
CA LEU A 246 5.57 20.51 -17.14
C LEU A 246 4.13 20.14 -17.52
N GLU A 247 3.25 21.13 -17.59
CA GLU A 247 1.80 20.94 -17.70
C GLU A 247 1.19 21.42 -19.04
N ALA A 248 2.02 21.70 -20.05
CA ALA A 248 1.52 22.04 -21.37
C ALA A 248 0.82 20.84 -22.02
N MET A 249 -0.28 21.10 -22.73
CA MET A 249 -1.01 20.09 -23.49
C MET A 249 -1.77 20.72 -24.67
N SER A 250 -2.05 19.91 -25.68
CA SER A 250 -2.98 20.26 -26.76
C SER A 250 -4.42 19.88 -26.39
N GLU A 251 -5.38 20.39 -27.17
CA GLU A 251 -6.69 19.72 -27.30
C GLU A 251 -6.56 18.51 -28.23
N VAL A 252 -7.68 17.86 -28.57
CA VAL A 252 -7.67 16.75 -29.54
C VAL A 252 -7.32 17.25 -30.95
N GLU A 253 -6.29 16.66 -31.54
CA GLU A 253 -5.78 16.96 -32.88
C GLU A 253 -5.78 15.71 -33.75
N TRP A 254 -6.18 15.85 -35.02
CA TRP A 254 -6.06 14.78 -36.01
C TRP A 254 -4.68 14.79 -36.63
N VAL A 255 -3.86 13.77 -36.32
CA VAL A 255 -2.46 13.70 -36.75
C VAL A 255 -2.21 12.46 -37.59
N SER A 256 -1.50 12.64 -38.71
CA SER A 256 -0.98 11.55 -39.52
C SER A 256 0.17 10.88 -38.80
N LEU A 257 -0.05 9.67 -38.27
CA LEU A 257 1.00 8.87 -37.63
C LEU A 257 1.72 7.97 -38.66
N PRO A 258 3.02 7.67 -38.45
CA PRO A 258 3.78 6.80 -39.36
C PRO A 258 3.13 5.43 -39.55
N GLY A 259 2.96 5.02 -40.81
CA GLY A 259 2.41 3.71 -41.18
C GLY A 259 0.88 3.61 -41.15
N LEU A 260 0.16 4.68 -40.79
CA LEU A 260 -1.30 4.73 -40.87
C LEU A 260 -1.77 5.46 -42.13
N ALA A 261 -2.84 4.94 -42.74
CA ALA A 261 -3.39 5.49 -43.98
C ALA A 261 -4.20 6.78 -43.76
N GLN A 262 -4.71 6.99 -42.55
CA GLN A 262 -5.56 8.14 -42.21
C GLN A 262 -5.07 8.81 -40.92
N PRO A 263 -5.27 10.13 -40.78
CA PRO A 263 -5.05 10.82 -39.52
C PRO A 263 -5.90 10.19 -38.40
N VAL A 264 -5.36 10.21 -37.19
CA VAL A 264 -6.05 9.70 -36.00
C VAL A 264 -6.15 10.79 -34.93
N PRO A 265 -7.19 10.78 -34.09
CA PRO A 265 -7.35 11.77 -33.04
C PRO A 265 -6.34 11.49 -31.93
N THR A 266 -5.57 12.52 -31.57
CA THR A 266 -4.49 12.44 -30.58
C THR A 266 -4.49 13.63 -29.64
N VAL A 267 -3.83 13.50 -28.49
CA VAL A 267 -3.54 14.59 -27.56
C VAL A 267 -2.05 14.57 -27.24
N TRP A 268 -1.37 15.72 -27.34
CA TRP A 268 -0.01 15.89 -26.86
C TRP A 268 0.01 16.47 -25.45
N THR A 269 0.91 15.98 -24.63
CA THR A 269 1.03 16.37 -23.22
C THR A 269 2.48 16.40 -22.78
N GLU A 270 2.80 17.33 -21.89
CA GLU A 270 3.97 17.23 -21.03
C GLU A 270 3.75 16.26 -19.85
N ALA A 271 4.83 15.82 -19.22
CA ALA A 271 4.82 14.77 -18.21
C ALA A 271 4.09 15.13 -16.91
N GLY A 272 3.97 16.41 -16.58
CA GLY A 272 3.29 16.94 -15.39
C GLY A 272 1.78 17.06 -15.54
N VAL A 273 1.24 16.97 -16.76
CA VAL A 273 -0.20 17.07 -17.00
C VAL A 273 -0.95 16.03 -16.18
N VAL A 274 -1.93 16.49 -15.39
CA VAL A 274 -2.82 15.61 -14.62
C VAL A 274 -3.69 14.78 -15.58
N THR A 275 -3.77 13.48 -15.34
CA THR A 275 -4.46 12.51 -16.20
C THR A 275 -5.91 12.90 -16.49
N GLN A 276 -6.64 13.39 -15.48
CA GLN A 276 -8.03 13.85 -15.64
C GLN A 276 -8.15 14.97 -16.67
N ARG A 277 -7.19 15.90 -16.77
CA ARG A 277 -7.24 16.99 -17.76
C ARG A 277 -7.20 16.46 -19.20
N VAL A 278 -6.45 15.38 -19.43
CA VAL A 278 -6.38 14.70 -20.73
C VAL A 278 -7.70 14.00 -21.04
N ALA A 279 -8.28 13.34 -20.03
CA ALA A 279 -9.60 12.73 -20.17
C ALA A 279 -10.69 13.76 -20.49
N ASP A 280 -10.68 14.91 -19.81
CA ASP A 280 -11.64 16.00 -20.04
C ASP A 280 -11.49 16.59 -21.44
N ALA A 281 -10.24 16.76 -21.94
CA ALA A 281 -9.98 17.23 -23.30
C ALA A 281 -10.50 16.25 -24.36
N ALA A 282 -10.29 14.95 -24.14
CA ALA A 282 -10.86 13.92 -25.01
C ALA A 282 -12.39 13.96 -24.98
N GLU A 283 -13.00 14.04 -23.79
CA GLU A 283 -14.46 14.04 -23.63
C GLU A 283 -15.12 15.26 -24.30
N ARG A 284 -14.53 16.46 -24.17
CA ARG A 284 -14.99 17.67 -24.86
C ARG A 284 -15.04 17.52 -26.38
N ALA A 285 -14.12 16.73 -26.94
CA ALA A 285 -14.05 16.43 -28.37
C ALA A 285 -14.88 15.19 -28.78
N GLY A 286 -15.66 14.60 -27.87
CA GLY A 286 -16.44 13.38 -28.14
C GLY A 286 -15.60 12.09 -28.21
N HIS A 287 -14.40 12.13 -27.62
CA HIS A 287 -13.45 11.03 -27.53
C HIS A 287 -13.27 10.53 -26.10
N VAL A 288 -12.52 9.45 -25.95
CA VAL A 288 -12.22 8.82 -24.66
C VAL A 288 -10.72 8.59 -24.56
N PHE A 289 -10.12 9.13 -23.51
CA PHE A 289 -8.78 8.74 -23.10
C PHE A 289 -8.84 7.38 -22.39
N ALA A 290 -8.06 6.41 -22.88
CA ALA A 290 -8.11 5.03 -22.41
C ALA A 290 -7.36 4.81 -21.09
N VAL A 291 -6.32 5.60 -20.81
CA VAL A 291 -5.52 5.47 -19.59
C VAL A 291 -6.29 6.12 -18.44
N ASP A 292 -6.98 5.29 -17.64
CA ASP A 292 -7.88 5.75 -16.57
C ASP A 292 -7.61 5.08 -15.21
N PRO A 293 -6.41 5.30 -14.61
CA PRO A 293 -6.11 4.80 -13.28
C PRO A 293 -7.09 5.36 -12.24
N THR A 294 -7.26 4.66 -11.12
CA THR A 294 -8.13 5.14 -10.02
C THR A 294 -7.66 6.50 -9.46
N SER A 295 -6.37 6.83 -9.62
CA SER A 295 -5.76 8.10 -9.23
C SER A 295 -5.79 9.17 -10.34
N ALA A 296 -6.65 9.09 -11.36
CA ALA A 296 -6.65 10.01 -12.51
C ALA A 296 -6.73 11.51 -12.12
N GLU A 297 -7.38 11.84 -11.00
CA GLU A 297 -7.51 13.22 -10.50
C GLU A 297 -6.20 13.80 -9.93
N ALA A 298 -5.17 12.98 -9.69
CA ALA A 298 -3.89 13.40 -9.10
C ALA A 298 -2.64 12.84 -9.79
N SER A 299 -2.75 11.72 -10.51
CA SER A 299 -1.64 11.13 -11.26
C SER A 299 -1.31 11.96 -12.50
N CYS A 300 -0.03 12.04 -12.83
CA CYS A 300 0.47 12.75 -14.01
C CYS A 300 0.87 11.79 -15.13
N ILE A 301 0.84 12.28 -16.37
CA ILE A 301 1.14 11.53 -17.60
C ILE A 301 2.51 10.85 -17.56
N GLY A 302 3.57 11.52 -17.09
CA GLY A 302 4.90 10.92 -17.00
C GLY A 302 4.93 9.71 -16.08
N GLY A 303 4.20 9.76 -14.97
CA GLY A 303 4.01 8.63 -14.06
C GLY A 303 3.23 7.49 -14.71
N ASN A 304 2.18 7.80 -15.48
CA ASN A 304 1.41 6.78 -16.20
C ASN A 304 2.24 6.02 -17.22
N ILE A 305 3.16 6.70 -17.92
CA ILE A 305 4.10 6.05 -18.85
C ILE A 305 5.10 5.19 -18.05
N ALA A 306 5.76 5.79 -17.06
CA ALA A 306 6.77 5.09 -16.25
C ALA A 306 6.22 3.82 -15.55
N MET A 307 4.93 3.81 -15.21
CA MET A 307 4.24 2.70 -14.55
C MET A 307 3.46 1.80 -15.51
N ASN A 308 3.41 2.12 -16.81
CA ASN A 308 2.51 1.52 -17.78
C ASN A 308 1.06 1.40 -17.27
N ALA A 309 0.51 2.53 -16.82
CA ALA A 309 -0.77 2.59 -16.13
C ALA A 309 -1.90 2.03 -17.00
N GLY A 310 -2.74 1.20 -16.39
CA GLY A 310 -4.00 0.74 -16.95
C GLY A 310 -5.19 1.43 -16.28
N GLY A 311 -6.31 0.71 -16.24
CA GLY A 311 -7.56 1.17 -15.65
C GLY A 311 -8.71 0.31 -16.15
N LYS A 312 -9.95 0.69 -15.82
CA LYS A 312 -11.13 -0.09 -16.20
C LYS A 312 -11.28 -0.22 -17.73
N LYS A 313 -10.78 0.74 -18.51
CA LYS A 313 -10.84 0.73 -19.98
C LYS A 313 -9.74 -0.13 -20.62
N ALA A 314 -8.81 -0.67 -19.83
CA ALA A 314 -7.73 -1.50 -20.37
C ALA A 314 -8.24 -2.78 -21.06
N VAL A 315 -9.43 -3.27 -20.67
CA VAL A 315 -10.10 -4.37 -21.37
C VAL A 315 -10.43 -4.03 -22.83
N LEU A 316 -10.66 -2.75 -23.17
CA LEU A 316 -10.93 -2.29 -24.53
C LEU A 316 -9.64 -1.97 -25.29
N TRP A 317 -8.84 -1.05 -24.75
CA TRP A 317 -7.72 -0.43 -25.47
C TRP A 317 -6.36 -0.65 -24.82
N GLY A 318 -6.28 -1.49 -23.79
CA GLY A 318 -5.03 -1.78 -23.10
C GLY A 318 -4.55 -0.67 -22.16
N THR A 319 -3.28 -0.79 -21.79
CA THR A 319 -2.52 0.08 -20.88
C THR A 319 -1.93 1.30 -21.60
N ALA A 320 -1.16 2.12 -20.90
CA ALA A 320 -0.48 3.29 -21.46
C ALA A 320 0.31 2.97 -22.73
N LEU A 321 1.09 1.87 -22.75
CA LEU A 321 1.87 1.45 -23.92
C LEU A 321 1.01 1.28 -25.18
N ASP A 322 -0.19 0.74 -25.03
CA ASP A 322 -1.09 0.47 -26.14
C ASP A 322 -1.64 1.74 -26.79
N ASN A 323 -1.58 2.87 -26.08
CA ASN A 323 -2.21 4.12 -26.47
C ASN A 323 -1.18 5.22 -26.82
N LEU A 324 0.12 4.94 -26.67
CA LEU A 324 1.18 5.88 -27.01
C LEU A 324 1.48 5.84 -28.52
N ALA A 325 1.39 7.01 -29.15
CA ALA A 325 1.92 7.23 -30.49
C ALA A 325 3.41 7.58 -30.45
N SER A 326 3.82 8.39 -29.48
CA SER A 326 5.21 8.73 -29.21
C SER A 326 5.43 9.24 -27.80
N TRP A 327 6.67 9.19 -27.31
CA TRP A 327 7.08 9.86 -26.08
C TRP A 327 8.52 10.35 -26.16
N ARG A 328 8.83 11.34 -25.33
CA ARG A 328 10.15 11.95 -25.20
C ARG A 328 10.63 11.83 -23.76
N MET A 329 11.92 11.56 -23.61
CA MET A 329 12.55 11.39 -22.30
C MET A 329 14.01 11.83 -22.30
N VAL A 330 14.58 11.96 -21.10
CA VAL A 330 16.01 12.19 -20.87
C VAL A 330 16.61 10.94 -20.22
N THR A 331 17.67 10.40 -20.82
CA THR A 331 18.38 9.21 -20.33
C THR A 331 19.37 9.56 -19.21
N PRO A 332 19.90 8.59 -18.45
CA PRO A 332 20.95 8.82 -17.44
C PRO A 332 22.23 9.44 -18.00
N ASP A 333 22.52 9.26 -19.30
CA ASP A 333 23.64 9.89 -20.00
C ASP A 333 23.37 11.37 -20.37
N ALA A 334 22.24 11.92 -19.91
CA ALA A 334 21.76 13.26 -20.24
C ALA A 334 21.53 13.50 -21.74
N GLN A 335 21.23 12.42 -22.47
CA GLN A 335 20.79 12.49 -23.85
C GLN A 335 19.26 12.56 -23.91
N TRP A 336 18.76 13.24 -24.94
CA TRP A 336 17.36 13.21 -25.27
C TRP A 336 17.05 11.98 -26.09
N LEU A 337 15.91 11.35 -25.80
CA LEU A 337 15.39 10.22 -26.54
C LEU A 337 13.94 10.49 -26.94
N GLU A 338 13.66 10.42 -28.23
CA GLU A 338 12.31 10.39 -28.79
C GLU A 338 12.01 8.96 -29.27
N VAL A 339 10.92 8.38 -28.77
CA VAL A 339 10.43 7.08 -29.21
C VAL A 339 9.12 7.27 -29.97
N VAL A 340 9.05 6.73 -31.19
CA VAL A 340 7.87 6.82 -32.07
C VAL A 340 7.40 5.42 -32.42
N ARG A 341 6.12 5.13 -32.17
CA ARG A 341 5.50 3.86 -32.55
C ARG A 341 5.14 3.91 -34.04
N LEU A 342 5.60 2.93 -34.80
CA LEU A 342 5.35 2.80 -36.23
C LEU A 342 4.19 1.83 -36.47
N SER A 343 3.35 2.12 -37.47
CA SER A 343 2.25 1.24 -37.91
C SER A 343 1.35 0.81 -36.76
N HIS A 344 0.99 1.75 -35.88
CA HIS A 344 0.23 1.47 -34.67
C HIS A 344 -1.11 0.79 -35.00
N ASN A 345 -1.41 -0.35 -34.38
CA ASN A 345 -2.62 -1.14 -34.67
C ASN A 345 -3.94 -0.58 -34.07
N LEU A 346 -3.93 0.65 -33.55
CA LEU A 346 -5.04 1.32 -32.85
C LEU A 346 -5.78 0.48 -31.78
N GLY A 347 -5.09 -0.51 -31.21
CA GLY A 347 -5.64 -1.42 -30.22
C GLY A 347 -4.54 -1.95 -29.31
N LYS A 348 -4.79 -3.11 -28.69
CA LYS A 348 -3.83 -3.68 -27.76
C LYS A 348 -2.58 -4.13 -28.49
N ILE A 349 -1.42 -3.83 -27.93
CA ILE A 349 -0.12 -4.09 -28.57
C ILE A 349 0.12 -5.57 -28.84
N HIS A 350 -0.43 -6.46 -28.02
CA HIS A 350 -0.27 -7.90 -28.17
C HIS A 350 -1.11 -8.53 -29.28
N ASP A 351 -2.10 -7.80 -29.79
CA ASP A 351 -2.90 -8.24 -30.94
C ASP A 351 -2.17 -7.97 -32.27
N ALA A 352 -1.13 -7.14 -32.26
CA ALA A 352 -0.29 -6.92 -33.44
C ALA A 352 0.68 -8.08 -33.63
N GLU A 353 0.86 -8.54 -34.88
CA GLU A 353 1.90 -9.53 -35.21
C GLU A 353 3.29 -9.01 -34.81
N LEU A 354 3.56 -7.74 -35.15
CA LEU A 354 4.80 -7.05 -34.86
C LEU A 354 4.50 -5.61 -34.39
N ALA A 355 5.14 -5.19 -33.31
CA ALA A 355 5.15 -3.82 -32.83
C ALA A 355 6.53 -3.20 -33.10
N SER A 356 6.55 -2.14 -33.90
CA SER A 356 7.76 -1.46 -34.36
C SER A 356 7.89 -0.09 -33.72
N PHE A 357 9.11 0.25 -33.29
CA PHE A 357 9.44 1.54 -32.68
C PHE A 357 10.69 2.11 -33.32
N GLU A 358 10.70 3.42 -33.54
CA GLU A 358 11.90 4.18 -33.90
C GLU A 358 12.37 4.98 -32.68
N LEU A 359 13.64 4.83 -32.32
CA LEU A 359 14.28 5.44 -31.17
C LEU A 359 15.33 6.43 -31.67
N ARG A 360 15.09 7.73 -31.48
CA ARG A 360 15.98 8.81 -31.94
C ARG A 360 16.66 9.45 -30.74
N TYR A 361 17.98 9.38 -30.73
CA TYR A 361 18.81 9.95 -29.67
C TYR A 361 19.39 11.29 -30.13
N PHE A 362 19.40 12.26 -29.23
CA PHE A 362 19.99 13.57 -29.44
C PHE A 362 20.88 13.95 -28.26
N GLU A 363 21.87 14.80 -28.51
CA GLU A 363 22.70 15.41 -27.47
C GLU A 363 21.84 16.22 -26.48
N ALA A 364 22.43 16.66 -25.37
CA ALA A 364 21.73 17.38 -24.30
C ALA A 364 21.00 18.67 -24.75
N ASP A 365 21.35 19.23 -25.92
CA ASP A 365 20.63 20.36 -26.54
C ASP A 365 19.26 19.99 -27.12
N GLY A 366 18.95 18.70 -27.20
CA GLY A 366 17.70 18.14 -27.71
C GLY A 366 17.51 18.29 -29.22
N LYS A 367 18.57 18.65 -29.96
CA LYS A 367 18.53 18.98 -31.39
C LYS A 367 19.59 18.24 -32.20
N THR A 368 20.81 18.12 -31.67
CA THR A 368 21.93 17.50 -32.40
C THR A 368 21.75 15.98 -32.39
N PRO A 369 21.51 15.32 -33.54
CA PRO A 369 21.28 13.88 -33.58
C PRO A 369 22.54 13.10 -33.22
N VAL A 370 22.37 12.02 -32.45
CA VAL A 370 23.44 11.08 -32.07
C VAL A 370 23.31 9.78 -32.85
N ARG A 371 22.12 9.16 -32.79
CA ARG A 371 21.82 7.91 -33.48
C ARG A 371 20.31 7.69 -33.59
N THR A 372 19.91 6.85 -34.52
CA THR A 372 18.54 6.33 -34.64
C THR A 372 18.58 4.81 -34.66
N GLU A 373 17.70 4.18 -33.90
CA GLU A 373 17.56 2.73 -33.80
C GLU A 373 16.12 2.33 -34.12
N ARG A 374 15.94 1.10 -34.61
CA ARG A 374 14.62 0.50 -34.82
C ARG A 374 14.51 -0.74 -33.93
N LEU A 375 13.41 -0.81 -33.18
CA LEU A 375 13.07 -1.92 -32.31
C LEU A 375 11.79 -2.57 -32.83
N ASP A 376 11.92 -3.80 -33.33
CA ASP A 376 10.82 -4.61 -33.83
C ASP A 376 10.59 -5.79 -32.88
N VAL A 377 9.42 -5.86 -32.26
CA VAL A 377 9.10 -6.82 -31.19
C VAL A 377 7.81 -7.54 -31.53
N PRO A 378 7.76 -8.88 -31.50
CA PRO A 378 6.50 -9.60 -31.67
C PRO A 378 5.48 -9.14 -30.62
N GLY A 379 4.29 -8.69 -31.05
CA GLY A 379 3.28 -8.15 -30.13
C GLY A 379 2.95 -9.09 -28.96
N PRO A 380 2.74 -10.41 -29.19
CA PRO A 380 2.45 -11.37 -28.12
C PRO A 380 3.54 -11.47 -27.05
N SER A 381 4.76 -10.99 -27.27
CA SER A 381 5.84 -11.03 -26.27
C SER A 381 5.71 -9.97 -25.18
N PHE A 382 4.91 -8.91 -25.39
CA PHE A 382 4.73 -7.84 -24.39
C PHE A 382 3.96 -8.28 -23.14
N ARG A 383 3.25 -9.42 -23.20
CA ARG A 383 2.46 -9.96 -22.08
C ARG A 383 2.51 -11.47 -22.11
N LYS A 384 2.57 -12.11 -20.94
CA LYS A 384 2.31 -13.56 -20.85
C LYS A 384 0.92 -13.89 -21.39
N GLU A 385 0.83 -15.04 -22.05
CA GLU A 385 -0.40 -15.53 -22.64
C GLU A 385 -1.54 -15.59 -21.60
N GLY A 386 -2.71 -15.11 -22.00
CA GLY A 386 -3.91 -15.06 -21.14
C GLY A 386 -3.95 -13.91 -20.13
N LEU A 387 -2.93 -13.04 -20.07
CA LEU A 387 -2.93 -11.85 -19.21
C LEU A 387 -3.33 -10.59 -19.98
N GLY A 388 -4.31 -9.84 -19.46
CA GLY A 388 -4.67 -8.53 -20.03
C GLY A 388 -3.65 -7.43 -19.69
N LYS A 389 -2.90 -7.60 -18.60
CA LYS A 389 -1.84 -6.70 -18.09
C LYS A 389 -0.67 -7.54 -17.56
N ASP A 390 0.56 -7.17 -17.90
CA ASP A 390 1.77 -7.82 -17.38
C ASP A 390 2.81 -6.77 -16.97
N VAL A 391 2.97 -6.59 -15.66
CA VAL A 391 3.94 -5.66 -15.06
C VAL A 391 5.23 -6.34 -14.62
N THR A 392 5.37 -7.65 -14.87
CA THR A 392 6.50 -8.45 -14.38
C THR A 392 7.73 -8.34 -15.27
N ASP A 393 7.55 -8.17 -16.57
CA ASP A 393 8.66 -7.89 -17.48
C ASP A 393 9.01 -6.39 -17.44
N LYS A 394 10.02 -6.02 -16.65
CA LYS A 394 10.55 -4.65 -16.61
C LYS A 394 11.49 -4.36 -17.78
N PHE A 395 11.97 -5.37 -18.51
CA PHE A 395 12.85 -5.17 -19.65
C PHE A 395 12.06 -4.80 -20.91
N LEU A 396 10.86 -5.37 -21.12
CA LEU A 396 9.97 -5.10 -22.26
C LEU A 396 10.71 -5.08 -23.61
N ALA A 397 11.50 -6.13 -23.85
CA ALA A 397 12.34 -6.27 -25.03
C ALA A 397 13.29 -5.08 -25.31
N GLY A 398 13.68 -4.33 -24.27
CA GLY A 398 14.55 -3.16 -24.38
C GLY A 398 13.81 -1.85 -24.69
N LEU A 399 12.48 -1.83 -24.72
CA LEU A 399 11.70 -0.61 -24.96
C LEU A 399 11.88 0.38 -23.79
N PRO A 400 12.38 1.61 -24.03
CA PRO A 400 12.78 2.52 -22.95
C PRO A 400 11.62 3.35 -22.40
N GLY A 401 11.74 3.75 -21.12
CA GLY A 401 10.83 4.65 -20.41
C GLY A 401 9.52 4.04 -19.91
N ILE A 402 8.89 3.17 -20.69
CA ILE A 402 7.60 2.53 -20.32
C ILE A 402 7.82 1.35 -19.35
N GLN A 403 7.06 1.32 -18.25
CA GLN A 403 7.14 0.27 -17.20
C GLN A 403 8.48 0.23 -16.43
N LYS A 404 9.31 1.27 -16.54
CA LYS A 404 10.66 1.34 -15.97
C LYS A 404 10.72 2.04 -14.62
N GLU A 405 9.63 2.69 -14.22
CA GLU A 405 9.52 3.41 -12.94
C GLU A 405 10.62 4.47 -12.77
N GLY A 406 11.13 5.02 -13.88
CA GLY A 406 12.19 6.03 -13.88
C GLY A 406 13.63 5.49 -13.83
N CYS A 407 13.82 4.17 -13.84
CA CYS A 407 15.15 3.55 -13.72
C CYS A 407 16.05 3.75 -14.95
N ASP A 408 15.49 4.05 -16.13
CA ASP A 408 16.22 4.23 -17.39
C ASP A 408 16.07 5.65 -17.99
N GLY A 409 15.47 6.57 -17.23
CA GLY A 409 15.35 7.97 -17.62
C GLY A 409 14.05 8.63 -17.15
N LEU A 410 13.87 9.89 -17.54
CA LEU A 410 12.75 10.73 -17.12
C LEU A 410 11.91 11.13 -18.33
N ILE A 411 10.64 10.72 -18.32
CA ILE A 411 9.66 11.13 -19.32
C ILE A 411 9.40 12.64 -19.22
N THR A 412 9.39 13.34 -20.36
CA THR A 412 9.15 14.79 -20.41
C THR A 412 7.86 15.15 -21.15
N SER A 413 7.52 14.42 -22.21
CA SER A 413 6.30 14.66 -22.99
C SER A 413 5.90 13.41 -23.79
N ALA A 414 4.66 13.38 -24.26
CA ALA A 414 4.11 12.27 -25.03
C ALA A 414 2.95 12.69 -25.93
N ARG A 415 2.67 11.87 -26.95
CA ARG A 415 1.46 11.96 -27.77
C ARG A 415 0.66 10.67 -27.66
N TRP A 416 -0.62 10.84 -27.37
CA TRP A 416 -1.56 9.77 -27.05
C TRP A 416 -2.64 9.66 -28.11
N ILE A 417 -3.03 8.44 -28.46
CA ILE A 417 -4.23 8.18 -29.24
C ILE A 417 -5.43 8.22 -28.30
N VAL A 418 -6.49 8.92 -28.73
CA VAL A 418 -7.78 8.92 -28.03
C VAL A 418 -8.81 8.15 -28.87
N HIS A 419 -9.77 7.53 -28.21
CA HIS A 419 -10.70 6.59 -28.86
C HIS A 419 -12.10 7.15 -28.95
N LYS A 420 -12.99 6.48 -29.67
CA LYS A 420 -14.42 6.75 -29.65
C LYS A 420 -15.12 5.59 -28.96
N MET A 421 -15.98 5.88 -27.98
CA MET A 421 -16.85 4.85 -27.42
C MET A 421 -17.95 4.50 -28.41
N PRO A 422 -18.38 3.22 -28.47
CA PRO A 422 -19.55 2.84 -29.25
C PRO A 422 -20.81 3.59 -28.81
N ALA A 423 -21.77 3.75 -29.72
CA ALA A 423 -22.95 4.60 -29.52
C ALA A 423 -23.87 4.14 -28.38
N HIS A 424 -23.94 2.84 -28.11
CA HIS A 424 -24.85 2.25 -27.13
C HIS A 424 -24.06 1.54 -26.03
N THR A 425 -24.53 1.67 -24.78
CA THR A 425 -23.94 0.95 -23.64
C THR A 425 -25.04 0.56 -22.66
N ARG A 426 -24.96 -0.66 -22.15
CA ARG A 426 -25.79 -1.17 -21.04
C ARG A 426 -24.87 -1.66 -19.92
N THR A 427 -25.24 -1.38 -18.67
CA THR A 427 -24.51 -1.91 -17.52
C THR A 427 -25.28 -3.10 -16.95
N VAL A 428 -24.62 -4.23 -16.80
CA VAL A 428 -25.15 -5.39 -16.08
C VAL A 428 -24.65 -5.39 -14.63
N CYS A 429 -25.51 -5.79 -13.69
CA CYS A 429 -25.15 -6.08 -12.31
C CYS A 429 -25.63 -7.49 -11.99
N LEU A 430 -24.72 -8.38 -11.62
CA LEU A 430 -24.99 -9.80 -11.41
C LEU A 430 -24.68 -10.15 -9.95
N GLU A 431 -25.68 -10.55 -9.18
CA GLU A 431 -25.56 -10.87 -7.75
C GLU A 431 -25.59 -12.38 -7.53
N PHE A 432 -24.56 -12.94 -6.91
CA PHE A 432 -24.45 -14.38 -6.66
C PHE A 432 -24.53 -14.68 -5.16
N PHE A 433 -25.36 -15.63 -4.77
CA PHE A 433 -25.62 -15.97 -3.37
C PHE A 433 -24.98 -17.31 -2.94
N GLY A 434 -24.49 -18.10 -3.90
CA GLY A 434 -23.76 -19.36 -3.67
C GLY A 434 -22.27 -19.16 -3.39
N ASN A 435 -21.49 -20.25 -3.36
CA ASN A 435 -20.04 -20.17 -3.19
C ASN A 435 -19.42 -19.38 -4.34
N ALA A 436 -18.53 -18.43 -4.04
CA ALA A 436 -17.89 -17.60 -5.06
C ALA A 436 -17.15 -18.43 -6.13
N LYS A 437 -16.58 -19.59 -5.75
CA LYS A 437 -15.91 -20.48 -6.72
C LYS A 437 -16.84 -20.99 -7.83
N ASP A 438 -18.13 -21.18 -7.51
CA ASP A 438 -19.12 -21.69 -8.47
C ASP A 438 -19.63 -20.58 -9.41
N ALA A 439 -19.41 -19.32 -9.02
CA ALA A 439 -19.79 -18.14 -9.77
C ALA A 439 -18.66 -17.61 -10.66
N VAL A 440 -17.40 -17.88 -10.34
CA VAL A 440 -16.24 -17.52 -11.17
C VAL A 440 -16.33 -18.03 -12.62
N PRO A 441 -16.79 -19.26 -12.92
CA PRO A 441 -16.98 -19.72 -14.30
C PRO A 441 -17.82 -18.77 -15.15
N SER A 442 -18.80 -18.06 -14.56
CA SER A 442 -19.58 -17.04 -15.28
C SER A 442 -18.69 -15.92 -15.82
N ILE A 443 -17.61 -15.53 -15.14
CA ILE A 443 -16.67 -14.50 -15.63
C ILE A 443 -16.03 -14.95 -16.95
N VAL A 444 -15.54 -16.20 -16.98
CA VAL A 444 -14.90 -16.78 -18.18
C VAL A 444 -15.91 -16.91 -19.31
N GLU A 445 -17.10 -17.47 -19.03
CA GLU A 445 -18.17 -17.64 -20.02
C GLU A 445 -18.66 -16.30 -20.59
N ILE A 446 -18.87 -15.27 -19.75
CA ILE A 446 -19.26 -13.92 -20.16
C ILE A 446 -18.19 -13.31 -21.07
N LYS A 447 -16.91 -13.41 -20.68
CA LYS A 447 -15.79 -12.86 -21.44
C LYS A 447 -15.66 -13.55 -22.79
N ASP A 448 -15.68 -14.88 -22.82
CA ASP A 448 -15.52 -15.67 -24.04
C ASP A 448 -16.68 -15.40 -25.01
N TYR A 449 -17.92 -15.31 -24.50
CA TYR A 449 -19.08 -14.91 -25.28
C TYR A 449 -18.93 -13.50 -25.89
N LEU A 450 -18.63 -12.49 -25.07
CA LEU A 450 -18.51 -11.10 -25.57
C LEU A 450 -17.30 -10.91 -26.49
N PHE A 451 -16.21 -11.66 -26.30
CA PHE A 451 -15.07 -11.62 -27.22
C PHE A 451 -15.40 -12.30 -28.56
N ALA A 452 -16.24 -13.34 -28.56
CA ALA A 452 -16.75 -13.93 -29.79
C ALA A 452 -17.65 -12.95 -30.55
N GLU A 453 -18.55 -12.25 -29.85
CA GLU A 453 -19.40 -11.18 -30.42
C GLU A 453 -18.56 -10.03 -30.97
N GLN A 454 -17.52 -9.59 -30.25
CA GLN A 454 -16.64 -8.52 -30.71
C GLN A 454 -15.95 -8.85 -32.04
N ARG A 455 -15.53 -10.11 -32.26
CA ARG A 455 -14.88 -10.55 -33.51
C ARG A 455 -15.80 -10.47 -34.72
N THR A 456 -17.12 -10.53 -34.52
CA THR A 456 -18.11 -10.42 -35.59
C THR A 456 -18.67 -9.00 -35.73
N GLY A 457 -18.11 -8.02 -35.01
CA GLY A 457 -18.58 -6.63 -34.99
C GLY A 457 -19.82 -6.40 -34.12
N GLY A 458 -20.13 -7.35 -33.23
CA GLY A 458 -21.25 -7.29 -32.29
C GLY A 458 -20.92 -6.47 -31.02
N ALA A 459 -21.57 -6.85 -29.92
CA ALA A 459 -21.37 -6.18 -28.64
C ALA A 459 -19.97 -6.45 -28.07
N ILE A 460 -19.39 -5.45 -27.39
CA ILE A 460 -18.06 -5.48 -26.79
C ILE A 460 -18.13 -5.35 -25.27
N LEU A 461 -17.22 -6.04 -24.58
CA LEU A 461 -17.05 -5.88 -23.14
C LEU A 461 -16.23 -4.62 -22.84
N ALA A 462 -16.89 -3.57 -22.35
CA ALA A 462 -16.26 -2.28 -22.04
C ALA A 462 -15.66 -2.19 -20.63
N GLY A 463 -16.10 -3.07 -19.73
CA GLY A 463 -15.59 -3.19 -18.36
C GLY A 463 -16.26 -4.35 -17.65
N LEU A 464 -15.54 -5.05 -16.77
CA LEU A 464 -16.09 -6.08 -15.89
C LEU A 464 -15.34 -6.05 -14.56
N GLU A 465 -16.05 -5.72 -13.50
CA GLU A 465 -15.54 -5.72 -12.13
C GLU A 465 -16.17 -6.85 -11.34
N HIS A 466 -15.41 -7.40 -10.40
CA HIS A 466 -15.89 -8.33 -9.40
C HIS A 466 -15.60 -7.80 -8.00
N LEU A 467 -16.62 -7.90 -7.14
CA LEU A 467 -16.60 -7.51 -5.73
C LEU A 467 -16.96 -8.71 -4.85
N ASP A 468 -16.15 -9.03 -3.84
CA ASP A 468 -16.42 -10.10 -2.88
C ASP A 468 -17.30 -9.65 -1.70
N ASP A 469 -17.82 -10.59 -0.91
CA ASP A 469 -18.75 -10.28 0.19
C ASP A 469 -18.16 -9.39 1.28
N ARG A 470 -16.84 -9.47 1.51
CA ARG A 470 -16.11 -8.63 2.46
C ARG A 470 -16.02 -7.20 1.97
N TYR A 471 -15.72 -6.99 0.70
CA TYR A 471 -15.74 -5.69 0.05
C TYR A 471 -17.14 -5.10 0.07
N LEU A 472 -18.15 -5.88 -0.34
CA LEU A 472 -19.56 -5.46 -0.34
C LEU A 472 -20.01 -5.01 1.06
N LYS A 473 -19.63 -5.76 2.09
CA LYS A 473 -19.91 -5.40 3.48
C LYS A 473 -19.19 -4.11 3.90
N ALA A 474 -17.93 -3.94 3.51
CA ALA A 474 -17.13 -2.77 3.86
C ALA A 474 -17.63 -1.47 3.19
N VAL A 475 -18.17 -1.54 1.98
CA VAL A 475 -18.71 -0.36 1.28
C VAL A 475 -20.19 -0.08 1.56
N GLY A 476 -20.83 -0.92 2.38
CA GLY A 476 -22.26 -0.81 2.69
C GLY A 476 -23.14 -1.06 1.46
N TYR A 477 -22.81 -2.08 0.67
CA TYR A 477 -23.52 -2.41 -0.56
C TYR A 477 -25.01 -2.68 -0.33
N ALA A 478 -25.85 -2.12 -1.20
CA ALA A 478 -27.29 -2.35 -1.20
C ALA A 478 -27.64 -3.46 -2.21
N THR A 479 -28.04 -4.62 -1.69
CA THR A 479 -28.54 -5.77 -2.47
C THR A 479 -29.75 -5.36 -3.29
N LYS A 480 -29.72 -5.68 -4.59
CA LYS A 480 -30.79 -5.37 -5.55
C LYS A 480 -31.83 -6.49 -5.60
N SER A 481 -31.40 -7.73 -5.38
CA SER A 481 -32.26 -8.90 -5.25
C SER A 481 -33.22 -8.82 -4.06
N LYS A 482 -34.39 -9.46 -4.23
CA LYS A 482 -35.37 -9.67 -3.17
C LYS A 482 -35.12 -10.92 -2.33
N ARG A 483 -34.13 -11.77 -2.66
CA ARG A 483 -33.81 -13.00 -1.91
C ARG A 483 -33.44 -12.76 -0.44
N GLY A 484 -33.04 -11.53 -0.11
CA GLY A 484 -32.59 -11.17 1.23
C GLY A 484 -31.13 -11.59 1.47
N GLY A 485 -30.45 -10.85 2.34
CA GLY A 485 -29.03 -11.07 2.64
C GLY A 485 -28.07 -10.34 1.70
N LEU A 486 -26.79 -10.48 1.99
CA LEU A 486 -25.70 -9.89 1.20
C LEU A 486 -25.20 -10.93 0.18
N PRO A 487 -25.05 -10.59 -1.11
CA PRO A 487 -24.45 -11.48 -2.09
C PRO A 487 -23.04 -11.92 -1.66
N LYS A 488 -22.67 -13.13 -2.03
CA LYS A 488 -21.31 -13.64 -1.87
C LYS A 488 -20.33 -13.07 -2.90
N MET A 489 -20.86 -12.68 -4.06
CA MET A 489 -20.10 -12.08 -5.14
C MET A 489 -21.02 -11.18 -5.96
N VAL A 490 -20.50 -10.04 -6.43
CA VAL A 490 -21.18 -9.16 -7.39
C VAL A 490 -20.28 -8.91 -8.59
N LEU A 491 -20.82 -9.09 -9.80
CA LEU A 491 -20.20 -8.61 -11.04
C LEU A 491 -20.90 -7.35 -11.51
N VAL A 492 -20.15 -6.32 -11.88
CA VAL A 492 -20.67 -5.12 -12.55
C VAL A 492 -19.91 -4.94 -13.85
N GLY A 493 -20.61 -4.86 -14.97
CA GLY A 493 -19.94 -4.73 -16.27
C GLY A 493 -20.67 -3.86 -17.26
N ASP A 494 -19.91 -3.16 -18.10
CA ASP A 494 -20.44 -2.36 -19.21
C ASP A 494 -20.31 -3.17 -20.50
N ILE A 495 -21.42 -3.28 -21.24
CA ILE A 495 -21.48 -3.89 -22.56
C ILE A 495 -21.83 -2.78 -23.54
N ALA A 496 -20.97 -2.57 -24.55
CA ALA A 496 -21.11 -1.49 -25.51
C ALA A 496 -21.19 -2.01 -26.94
N GLY A 497 -21.64 -1.17 -27.89
CA GLY A 497 -21.70 -1.51 -29.31
C GLY A 497 -22.40 -0.42 -30.11
N ASP A 498 -22.29 -0.47 -31.43
CA ASP A 498 -22.92 0.50 -32.32
C ASP A 498 -24.35 0.10 -32.74
N ASP A 499 -24.74 -1.16 -32.51
CA ASP A 499 -26.13 -1.63 -32.64
C ASP A 499 -26.78 -1.79 -31.25
N ALA A 500 -27.81 -0.99 -30.99
CA ALA A 500 -28.57 -1.03 -29.74
C ALA A 500 -29.21 -2.40 -29.45
N ASP A 501 -29.67 -3.11 -30.48
CA ASP A 501 -30.33 -4.41 -30.33
C ASP A 501 -29.31 -5.52 -30.08
N ALA A 502 -28.13 -5.46 -30.72
CA ALA A 502 -27.02 -6.36 -30.40
C ALA A 502 -26.57 -6.21 -28.94
N VAL A 503 -26.40 -4.97 -28.47
CA VAL A 503 -26.07 -4.69 -27.06
C VAL A 503 -27.17 -5.20 -26.12
N ALA A 504 -28.44 -5.07 -26.51
CA ALA A 504 -29.57 -5.59 -25.73
C ALA A 504 -29.55 -7.12 -25.60
N ARG A 505 -29.35 -7.82 -26.72
CA ARG A 505 -29.24 -9.28 -26.77
C ARG A 505 -28.07 -9.77 -25.93
N ALA A 506 -26.90 -9.18 -26.11
CA ALA A 506 -25.70 -9.53 -25.35
C ALA A 506 -25.88 -9.32 -23.84
N ALA A 507 -26.47 -8.19 -23.42
CA ALA A 507 -26.77 -7.97 -22.00
C ALA A 507 -27.74 -9.00 -21.41
N SER A 508 -28.73 -9.43 -22.21
CA SER A 508 -29.71 -10.44 -21.80
C SER A 508 -29.06 -11.82 -21.68
N GLU A 509 -28.16 -12.14 -22.61
CA GLU A 509 -27.40 -13.39 -22.60
C GLU A 509 -26.42 -13.46 -21.43
N VAL A 510 -25.74 -12.36 -21.10
CA VAL A 510 -24.89 -12.25 -19.91
C VAL A 510 -25.69 -12.50 -18.62
N VAL A 511 -26.92 -11.97 -18.53
CA VAL A 511 -27.82 -12.29 -17.40
C VAL A 511 -28.21 -13.76 -17.40
N ARG A 512 -28.45 -14.38 -18.57
CA ARG A 512 -28.75 -15.82 -18.69
C ARG A 512 -27.59 -16.69 -18.19
N ILE A 513 -26.35 -16.32 -18.54
CA ILE A 513 -25.12 -16.99 -18.05
C ILE A 513 -25.01 -16.87 -16.52
N ALA A 514 -25.33 -15.72 -15.94
CA ALA A 514 -25.31 -15.57 -14.48
C ALA A 514 -26.39 -16.44 -13.80
N ASN A 515 -27.60 -16.46 -14.37
CA ASN A 515 -28.73 -17.22 -13.84
C ASN A 515 -28.47 -18.74 -13.84
N SER A 516 -27.71 -19.25 -14.81
CA SER A 516 -27.33 -20.68 -14.87
C SER A 516 -26.40 -21.13 -13.73
N ARG A 517 -25.78 -20.17 -13.02
CA ARG A 517 -24.86 -20.38 -11.90
C ARG A 517 -25.40 -19.82 -10.57
N HIS A 518 -26.72 -19.80 -10.39
CA HIS A 518 -27.40 -19.29 -9.19
C HIS A 518 -27.19 -17.79 -8.92
N GLY A 519 -26.83 -17.02 -9.96
CA GLY A 519 -26.84 -15.57 -9.92
C GLY A 519 -28.23 -14.98 -10.23
N GLU A 520 -28.41 -13.70 -9.90
CA GLU A 520 -29.52 -12.87 -10.37
C GLU A 520 -28.95 -11.64 -11.11
N GLY A 521 -29.42 -11.40 -12.32
CA GLY A 521 -28.92 -10.31 -13.16
C GLY A 521 -29.89 -9.14 -13.32
N PHE A 522 -29.34 -7.93 -13.30
CA PHE A 522 -30.04 -6.66 -13.49
C PHE A 522 -29.37 -5.86 -14.61
N VAL A 523 -30.15 -5.14 -15.41
CA VAL A 523 -29.65 -4.31 -16.52
C VAL A 523 -30.04 -2.86 -16.34
N ALA A 524 -29.05 -1.97 -16.38
CA ALA A 524 -29.23 -0.53 -16.40
C ALA A 524 -28.97 0.02 -17.82
N VAL A 525 -29.96 0.77 -18.35
CA VAL A 525 -29.90 1.35 -19.70
C VAL A 525 -29.61 2.84 -19.65
N SER A 526 -30.30 3.61 -18.81
CA SER A 526 -30.09 5.06 -18.71
C SER A 526 -28.74 5.40 -18.06
N ALA A 527 -28.12 6.50 -18.49
CA ALA A 527 -26.83 6.94 -17.96
C ALA A 527 -26.83 7.07 -16.42
N ASP A 528 -27.93 7.58 -15.83
CA ASP A 528 -28.08 7.70 -14.38
C ASP A 528 -28.15 6.33 -13.67
N ALA A 529 -28.87 5.36 -14.24
CA ALA A 529 -28.95 4.02 -13.68
C ALA A 529 -27.59 3.31 -13.76
N ARG A 530 -26.88 3.46 -14.90
CA ARG A 530 -25.51 2.94 -15.07
C ARG A 530 -24.58 3.55 -14.03
N LYS A 531 -24.60 4.88 -13.87
CA LYS A 531 -23.80 5.59 -12.86
C LYS A 531 -24.07 5.06 -11.45
N LYS A 532 -25.33 4.77 -11.11
CA LYS A 532 -25.70 4.19 -9.80
C LYS A 532 -25.09 2.81 -9.57
N PHE A 533 -25.06 1.92 -10.57
CA PHE A 533 -24.42 0.61 -10.44
C PHE A 533 -22.91 0.72 -10.19
N TRP A 534 -22.26 1.71 -10.79
CA TRP A 534 -20.82 1.95 -10.62
C TRP A 534 -20.42 2.74 -9.36
N LEU A 535 -21.37 3.30 -8.59
CA LEU A 535 -21.07 4.10 -7.41
C LEU A 535 -20.33 3.30 -6.33
N ASP A 536 -20.72 2.04 -6.10
CA ASP A 536 -20.17 1.22 -5.03
C ASP A 536 -18.69 0.86 -5.26
N ARG A 537 -18.26 0.77 -6.52
CA ARG A 537 -16.86 0.57 -6.88
C ARG A 537 -15.96 1.74 -6.48
N LYS A 538 -16.47 2.98 -6.55
CA LYS A 538 -15.69 4.19 -6.22
C LYS A 538 -15.48 4.40 -4.72
N ARG A 539 -16.15 3.62 -3.87
CA ARG A 539 -16.08 3.74 -2.40
C ARG A 539 -14.92 2.96 -1.76
N THR A 540 -13.84 2.68 -2.48
CA THR A 540 -12.70 1.91 -1.94
C THR A 540 -12.09 2.53 -0.67
N ALA A 541 -12.13 3.86 -0.52
CA ALA A 541 -11.71 4.56 0.70
C ALA A 541 -12.55 4.22 1.95
N ALA A 542 -13.77 3.69 1.78
CA ALA A 542 -14.62 3.25 2.89
C ALA A 542 -14.02 2.05 3.65
N ILE A 543 -13.20 1.23 2.99
CA ILE A 543 -12.49 0.10 3.62
C ILE A 543 -11.58 0.60 4.75
N SER A 544 -10.94 1.75 4.57
CA SER A 544 -10.06 2.37 5.57
C SER A 544 -10.83 3.24 6.58
N LYS A 545 -12.02 3.74 6.25
CA LYS A 545 -12.84 4.59 7.16
C LYS A 545 -13.25 3.87 8.44
N HIS A 546 -13.33 2.53 8.43
CA HIS A 546 -13.85 1.79 9.57
C HIS A 546 -12.83 1.48 10.66
N THR A 547 -11.54 1.81 10.50
CA THR A 547 -10.51 1.28 11.43
C THR A 547 -9.37 2.21 11.84
N ASN A 548 -9.23 3.46 11.36
CA ASN A 548 -7.97 4.23 11.52
C ASN A 548 -6.72 3.42 11.12
N ALA A 549 -6.91 2.35 10.34
CA ALA A 549 -5.91 1.34 10.05
C ALA A 549 -5.17 1.69 8.76
N PHE A 550 -3.87 1.39 8.74
CA PHE A 550 -3.11 1.27 7.51
C PHE A 550 -3.65 0.10 6.69
N LYS A 551 -3.43 0.13 5.38
CA LYS A 551 -3.89 -0.92 4.47
C LYS A 551 -2.69 -1.48 3.74
N ILE A 552 -2.42 -2.76 3.89
CA ILE A 552 -1.49 -3.47 3.00
C ILE A 552 -2.26 -3.77 1.71
N ASN A 553 -1.66 -3.40 0.58
CA ASN A 553 -2.18 -3.61 -0.76
C ASN A 553 -1.30 -4.62 -1.49
N GLU A 554 -1.92 -5.63 -2.09
CA GLU A 554 -1.28 -6.44 -3.12
C GLU A 554 -2.06 -6.29 -4.43
N ASP A 555 -1.33 -6.11 -5.53
CA ASP A 555 -1.87 -6.03 -6.90
C ASP A 555 -1.36 -7.25 -7.68
N VAL A 556 -2.18 -8.29 -7.77
CA VAL A 556 -1.78 -9.58 -8.36
C VAL A 556 -2.60 -9.90 -9.59
N VAL A 557 -1.96 -10.40 -10.64
CA VAL A 557 -2.67 -10.89 -11.83
C VAL A 557 -2.83 -12.41 -11.74
N ILE A 558 -4.06 -12.89 -11.85
CA ILE A 558 -4.43 -14.31 -11.77
C ILE A 558 -5.07 -14.74 -13.10
N PRO A 559 -4.62 -15.84 -13.72
CA PRO A 559 -5.30 -16.41 -14.88
C PRO A 559 -6.77 -16.69 -14.56
N LEU A 560 -7.69 -16.16 -15.37
CA LEU A 560 -9.13 -16.23 -15.09
C LEU A 560 -9.67 -17.64 -14.78
N PRO A 561 -9.23 -18.73 -15.46
CA PRO A 561 -9.69 -20.08 -15.14
C PRO A 561 -9.33 -20.56 -13.72
N ARG A 562 -8.28 -19.99 -13.12
CA ARG A 562 -7.79 -20.34 -11.76
C ARG A 562 -8.32 -19.40 -10.68
N MET A 563 -9.17 -18.44 -11.04
CA MET A 563 -9.69 -17.45 -10.10
C MET A 563 -10.54 -18.07 -8.98
N GLY A 564 -11.25 -19.17 -9.27
CA GLY A 564 -12.07 -19.89 -8.28
C GLY A 564 -11.20 -20.48 -7.16
N GLU A 565 -10.08 -21.10 -7.53
CA GLU A 565 -9.09 -21.64 -6.59
C GLU A 565 -8.50 -20.52 -5.72
N TYR A 566 -8.16 -19.39 -6.34
CA TYR A 566 -7.61 -18.24 -5.63
C TYR A 566 -8.61 -17.71 -4.60
N THR A 567 -9.86 -17.45 -5.00
CA THR A 567 -10.90 -16.95 -4.09
C THR A 567 -11.19 -17.94 -2.94
N GLU A 568 -11.25 -19.25 -3.22
CA GLU A 568 -11.44 -20.27 -2.17
C GLU A 568 -10.24 -20.31 -1.20
N GLY A 569 -9.01 -20.18 -1.71
CA GLY A 569 -7.80 -20.07 -0.91
C GLY A 569 -7.76 -18.83 0.00
N ILE A 570 -8.24 -17.68 -0.49
CA ILE A 570 -8.38 -16.46 0.32
C ILE A 570 -9.43 -16.63 1.42
N GLU A 571 -10.57 -17.25 1.11
CA GLU A 571 -11.59 -17.53 2.13
C GLU A 571 -11.09 -18.51 3.20
N ARG A 572 -10.26 -19.48 2.83
CA ARG A 572 -9.55 -20.34 3.80
C ARG A 572 -8.67 -19.52 4.74
N ILE A 573 -7.84 -18.63 4.20
CA ILE A 573 -7.00 -17.73 5.00
C ILE A 573 -7.89 -16.90 5.96
N ASN A 574 -9.01 -16.36 5.47
CA ASN A 574 -9.95 -15.60 6.29
C ASN A 574 -10.57 -16.41 7.43
N VAL A 575 -10.98 -17.66 7.17
CA VAL A 575 -11.50 -18.57 8.21
C VAL A 575 -10.44 -18.81 9.27
N GLU A 576 -9.22 -19.17 8.87
CA GLU A 576 -8.12 -19.45 9.81
C GLU A 576 -7.73 -18.22 10.64
N LEU A 577 -7.62 -17.04 10.02
CA LEU A 577 -7.34 -15.77 10.72
C LEU A 577 -8.44 -15.42 11.74
N SER A 578 -9.70 -15.62 11.36
CA SER A 578 -10.86 -15.41 12.23
C SER A 578 -10.84 -16.38 13.42
N MET A 579 -10.49 -17.64 13.20
CA MET A 579 -10.38 -18.65 14.26
C MET A 579 -9.19 -18.37 15.19
N ARG A 580 -8.03 -17.99 14.66
CA ARG A 580 -6.86 -17.59 15.46
C ARG A 580 -7.19 -16.43 16.41
N ASN A 581 -7.87 -15.39 15.91
CA ASN A 581 -8.29 -14.26 16.75
C ASN A 581 -9.31 -14.66 17.83
N LYS A 582 -10.22 -15.59 17.52
CA LYS A 582 -11.16 -16.11 18.51
C LYS A 582 -10.48 -16.96 19.59
N LEU A 583 -9.44 -17.71 19.25
CA LEU A 583 -8.65 -18.45 20.24
C LEU A 583 -7.85 -17.49 21.14
N GLN A 584 -7.25 -16.43 20.57
CA GLN A 584 -6.61 -15.36 21.36
C GLN A 584 -7.58 -14.69 22.34
N LEU A 585 -8.85 -14.56 21.98
CA LEU A 585 -9.88 -14.06 22.89
C LEU A 585 -10.06 -14.98 24.10
N LEU A 586 -10.11 -16.30 23.87
CA LEU A 586 -10.21 -17.26 24.97
C LEU A 586 -8.96 -17.21 25.86
N ASP A 587 -7.77 -17.09 25.28
CA ASP A 587 -6.52 -16.88 26.04
C ASP A 587 -6.58 -15.66 26.96
N ALA A 588 -7.05 -14.53 26.42
CA ALA A 588 -7.15 -13.28 27.16
C ALA A 588 -8.18 -13.36 28.30
N LEU A 589 -9.32 -14.02 28.06
CA LEU A 589 -10.36 -14.21 29.08
C LEU A 589 -9.94 -15.20 30.15
N GLU A 590 -9.30 -16.32 29.78
CA GLU A 590 -8.74 -17.27 30.76
C GLU A 590 -7.70 -16.57 31.65
N THR A 591 -6.78 -15.81 31.04
CA THR A 591 -5.80 -15.01 31.79
C THR A 591 -6.46 -14.02 32.76
N TYR A 592 -7.55 -13.37 32.34
CA TYR A 592 -8.30 -12.44 33.18
C TYR A 592 -8.92 -13.14 34.39
N PHE A 593 -9.56 -14.28 34.20
CA PHE A 593 -10.16 -15.06 35.29
C PHE A 593 -9.11 -15.68 36.22
N GLU A 594 -7.97 -16.13 35.69
CA GLU A 594 -6.87 -16.72 36.48
C GLU A 594 -6.13 -15.70 37.35
N ARG A 595 -6.13 -14.41 36.98
CA ARG A 595 -5.52 -13.34 37.80
C ARG A 595 -6.25 -13.13 39.13
N GLY A 596 -7.53 -13.50 39.23
CA GLY A 596 -8.33 -13.40 40.47
C GLY A 596 -8.75 -11.99 40.91
N GLU A 597 -8.21 -10.93 40.31
CA GLU A 597 -8.57 -9.53 40.60
C GLU A 597 -9.83 -9.09 39.84
N LEU A 598 -10.99 -9.67 40.19
CA LEU A 598 -12.25 -9.36 39.53
C LEU A 598 -12.91 -8.10 40.13
N PRO A 599 -13.24 -7.08 39.32
CA PRO A 599 -13.94 -5.90 39.79
C PRO A 599 -15.39 -6.26 40.15
N LEU A 600 -15.77 -6.06 41.41
CA LEU A 600 -17.13 -6.22 41.89
C LEU A 600 -17.79 -4.83 42.04
N GLY A 601 -19.08 -4.75 41.72
CA GLY A 601 -19.86 -3.53 41.94
C GLY A 601 -19.96 -3.17 43.43
N ARG A 602 -19.94 -1.87 43.76
CA ARG A 602 -20.30 -1.40 45.10
C ARG A 602 -21.83 -1.35 45.19
N ASN A 603 -22.43 -2.25 45.96
CA ASN A 603 -23.81 -2.10 46.43
C ASN A 603 -23.81 -1.51 47.85
N ASP A 604 -24.76 -0.61 48.13
CA ASP A 604 -24.93 0.04 49.43
C ASP A 604 -25.51 -0.90 50.51
N ASP A 605 -25.97 -2.10 50.12
CA ASP A 605 -26.49 -3.13 51.02
C ASP A 605 -25.46 -4.25 51.26
N ALA A 606 -25.01 -4.38 52.51
CA ALA A 606 -24.02 -5.36 52.96
C ALA A 606 -24.45 -6.83 52.82
N SER A 607 -25.71 -7.11 52.45
CA SER A 607 -26.27 -8.45 52.27
C SER A 607 -26.11 -9.04 50.86
N ASP A 608 -25.66 -8.25 49.88
CA ASP A 608 -25.58 -8.67 48.46
C ASP A 608 -24.14 -8.78 47.93
N ILE A 609 -23.13 -8.72 48.80
CA ILE A 609 -21.73 -9.00 48.41
C ILE A 609 -21.58 -10.53 48.24
N PRO A 610 -21.25 -11.03 47.05
CA PRO A 610 -21.05 -12.47 46.83
C PRO A 610 -20.00 -13.03 47.79
N SER A 611 -20.26 -14.20 48.40
CA SER A 611 -19.25 -14.86 49.21
C SER A 611 -18.03 -15.23 48.35
N ALA A 612 -16.83 -15.20 48.95
CA ALA A 612 -15.59 -15.54 48.25
C ALA A 612 -15.66 -16.94 47.61
N GLU A 613 -16.29 -17.90 48.30
CA GLU A 613 -16.52 -19.26 47.79
C GLU A 613 -17.42 -19.28 46.55
N LEU A 614 -18.49 -18.48 46.52
CA LEU A 614 -19.41 -18.41 45.38
C LEU A 614 -18.77 -17.70 44.18
N LEU A 615 -17.90 -16.72 44.42
CA LEU A 615 -17.10 -16.11 43.36
C LEU A 615 -16.10 -17.10 42.78
N GLU A 616 -15.38 -17.85 43.63
CA GLU A 616 -14.40 -18.86 43.22
C GLU A 616 -15.04 -19.98 42.39
N ASP A 617 -16.19 -20.50 42.81
CA ASP A 617 -16.96 -21.50 42.05
C ASP A 617 -17.38 -20.98 40.66
N ARG A 618 -17.91 -19.75 40.57
CA ARG A 618 -18.29 -19.13 39.28
C ARG A 618 -17.08 -18.92 38.36
N VAL A 619 -15.93 -18.55 38.91
CA VAL A 619 -14.68 -18.42 38.15
C VAL A 619 -14.25 -19.79 37.60
N GLN A 620 -14.32 -20.84 38.41
CA GLN A 620 -13.95 -22.18 37.98
C GLN A 620 -14.90 -22.71 36.88
N GLN A 621 -16.20 -22.41 36.97
CA GLN A 621 -17.17 -22.72 35.92
C GLN A 621 -16.88 -21.93 34.63
N ALA A 622 -16.53 -20.64 34.75
CA ALA A 622 -16.13 -19.83 33.60
C ALA A 622 -14.87 -20.37 32.91
N LEU A 623 -13.84 -20.75 33.67
CA LEU A 623 -12.63 -21.36 33.13
C LEU A 623 -12.91 -22.70 32.43
N THR A 624 -13.80 -23.52 33.01
CA THR A 624 -14.22 -24.79 32.39
C THR A 624 -14.92 -24.55 31.06
N LEU A 625 -15.89 -23.63 31.02
CA LEU A 625 -16.56 -23.20 29.80
C LEU A 625 -15.57 -22.74 28.73
N LEU A 626 -14.62 -21.87 29.08
CA LEU A 626 -13.64 -21.33 28.14
C LEU A 626 -12.77 -22.44 27.54
N ARG A 627 -12.33 -23.41 28.36
CA ARG A 627 -11.54 -24.58 27.92
C ARG A 627 -12.33 -25.51 27.01
N GLU A 628 -13.61 -25.74 27.28
CA GLU A 628 -14.49 -26.54 26.41
C GLU A 628 -14.70 -25.86 25.05
N VAL A 629 -14.99 -24.55 25.05
CA VAL A 629 -15.15 -23.77 23.81
C VAL A 629 -13.84 -23.72 23.03
N ARG A 630 -12.70 -23.59 23.71
CA ARG A 630 -11.36 -23.65 23.11
C ARG A 630 -11.14 -24.99 22.42
N ALA A 631 -11.39 -26.11 23.10
CA ALA A 631 -11.23 -27.44 22.53
C ALA A 631 -12.11 -27.63 21.28
N LEU A 632 -13.35 -27.15 21.33
CA LEU A 632 -14.27 -27.19 20.18
C LEU A 632 -13.75 -26.36 19.00
N TRP A 633 -13.40 -25.10 19.21
CA TRP A 633 -12.94 -24.20 18.15
C TRP A 633 -11.58 -24.63 17.58
N GLN A 634 -10.68 -25.12 18.41
CA GLN A 634 -9.39 -25.65 17.99
C GLN A 634 -9.54 -26.95 17.20
N GLY A 635 -10.46 -27.83 17.61
CA GLY A 635 -10.83 -29.01 16.85
C GLY A 635 -11.35 -28.67 15.45
N TRP A 636 -12.20 -27.64 15.33
CA TRP A 636 -12.66 -27.17 14.02
C TRP A 636 -11.52 -26.62 13.14
N LEU A 637 -10.59 -25.86 13.75
CA LEU A 637 -9.45 -25.29 13.03
C LEU A 637 -8.45 -26.35 12.56
N GLN A 638 -8.19 -27.37 13.38
CA GLN A 638 -7.31 -28.49 13.01
C GLN A 638 -7.98 -29.45 12.01
N GLY A 639 -9.31 -29.55 12.06
CA GLY A 639 -10.11 -30.44 11.22
C GLY A 639 -10.74 -29.78 10.00
N LEU A 640 -10.25 -28.63 9.51
CA LEU A 640 -10.88 -27.91 8.40
C LEU A 640 -11.17 -28.79 7.16
N ASP A 641 -10.26 -29.71 6.86
CA ASP A 641 -10.35 -30.62 5.71
C ASP A 641 -11.04 -31.95 6.04
N VAL A 642 -11.34 -32.19 7.33
CA VAL A 642 -12.06 -33.39 7.76
C VAL A 642 -13.49 -33.31 7.24
N ARG A 643 -13.91 -34.37 6.54
CA ARG A 643 -15.28 -34.54 6.09
C ARG A 643 -16.05 -35.40 7.09
N PRO A 644 -17.32 -35.05 7.38
CA PRO A 644 -18.25 -35.93 8.07
C PRO A 644 -18.33 -37.32 7.42
N ALA A 645 -18.49 -38.36 8.24
CA ALA A 645 -18.58 -39.75 7.79
C ALA A 645 -19.83 -40.04 6.92
N ASP A 646 -20.84 -39.19 7.00
CA ASP A 646 -22.07 -39.25 6.19
C ASP A 646 -21.90 -38.63 4.78
N GLY A 647 -20.69 -38.19 4.43
CA GLY A 647 -20.40 -37.57 3.13
C GLY A 647 -20.78 -36.09 3.05
N GLY A 648 -21.13 -35.45 4.17
CA GLY A 648 -21.45 -34.02 4.25
C GLY A 648 -20.29 -33.08 3.92
N PRO A 649 -20.55 -31.75 3.88
CA PRO A 649 -19.52 -30.74 3.61
C PRO A 649 -18.42 -30.76 4.67
N SER A 650 -17.17 -30.47 4.28
CA SER A 650 -16.06 -30.35 5.24
C SER A 650 -16.30 -29.24 6.26
N LEU A 651 -15.59 -29.26 7.38
CA LEU A 651 -15.69 -28.20 8.39
C LEU A 651 -15.34 -26.82 7.79
N PHE A 652 -14.39 -26.77 6.85
CA PHE A 652 -14.10 -25.55 6.09
C PHE A 652 -15.33 -25.01 5.35
N ALA A 653 -16.00 -25.86 4.56
CA ALA A 653 -17.19 -25.44 3.79
C ALA A 653 -18.31 -24.95 4.73
N GLN A 654 -18.52 -25.61 5.86
CA GLN A 654 -19.51 -25.20 6.85
C GLN A 654 -19.17 -23.87 7.55
N LEU A 655 -17.88 -23.61 7.81
CA LEU A 655 -17.44 -22.33 8.37
C LEU A 655 -17.54 -21.20 7.33
N GLN A 656 -17.27 -21.51 6.05
CA GLN A 656 -17.33 -20.59 4.92
C GLN A 656 -18.76 -20.11 4.64
N ASP A 657 -19.74 -21.03 4.59
CA ASP A 657 -21.16 -20.70 4.38
C ASP A 657 -21.89 -20.24 5.66
N HIS A 658 -21.21 -20.36 6.80
CA HIS A 658 -21.67 -20.00 8.13
C HIS A 658 -22.82 -20.89 8.66
N SER A 659 -22.97 -22.11 8.15
CA SER A 659 -23.76 -23.17 8.81
C SER A 659 -23.12 -23.59 10.14
N LEU A 660 -21.78 -23.58 10.21
CA LEU A 660 -21.01 -23.68 11.42
C LEU A 660 -20.44 -22.31 11.81
N ARG A 661 -20.61 -21.88 13.07
CA ARG A 661 -20.15 -20.55 13.53
C ARG A 661 -19.49 -20.62 14.92
N ALA A 662 -18.20 -20.34 14.97
CA ALA A 662 -17.54 -19.96 16.24
C ALA A 662 -18.02 -18.56 16.66
N SER A 663 -18.78 -18.48 17.75
CA SER A 663 -19.59 -17.32 18.11
C SER A 663 -19.34 -16.87 19.55
N TRP A 664 -18.66 -15.73 19.70
CA TRP A 664 -18.52 -15.03 20.99
C TRP A 664 -19.88 -14.82 21.66
N LYS A 665 -20.91 -14.40 20.90
CA LYS A 665 -22.22 -14.05 21.46
C LYS A 665 -22.92 -15.23 22.11
N THR A 666 -22.94 -16.38 21.43
CA THR A 666 -23.78 -17.52 21.82
C THR A 666 -23.01 -18.57 22.62
N GLN A 667 -21.73 -18.78 22.33
CA GLN A 667 -20.95 -19.85 22.96
C GLN A 667 -20.14 -19.36 24.16
N VAL A 668 -19.91 -18.05 24.30
CA VAL A 668 -19.08 -17.50 25.38
C VAL A 668 -19.83 -16.45 26.20
N ARG A 669 -20.23 -15.34 25.58
CA ARG A 669 -20.89 -14.23 26.27
C ARG A 669 -22.19 -14.64 26.95
N ALA A 670 -23.11 -15.30 26.24
CA ALA A 670 -24.39 -15.69 26.83
C ALA A 670 -24.23 -16.66 28.02
N PRO A 671 -23.40 -17.72 27.94
CA PRO A 671 -23.06 -18.53 29.11
C PRO A 671 -22.38 -17.75 30.26
N LEU A 672 -21.41 -16.86 29.96
CA LEU A 672 -20.79 -16.01 30.98
C LEU A 672 -21.81 -15.08 31.65
N GLN A 673 -22.77 -14.55 30.90
CA GLN A 673 -23.86 -13.72 31.44
C GLN A 673 -24.77 -14.51 32.38
N ALA A 674 -24.99 -15.80 32.10
CA ALA A 674 -25.74 -16.68 33.00
C ALA A 674 -24.96 -16.94 34.31
N LEU A 675 -23.66 -17.20 34.21
CA LEU A 675 -22.76 -17.44 35.35
C LEU A 675 -22.59 -16.19 36.23
N PHE A 676 -22.45 -15.02 35.62
CA PHE A 676 -22.23 -13.74 36.29
C PHE A 676 -23.48 -12.85 36.24
N SER A 677 -24.62 -13.41 36.67
CA SER A 677 -25.89 -12.67 36.75
C SER A 677 -25.97 -11.80 38.02
N GLY A 678 -26.65 -10.64 37.88
CA GLY A 678 -26.85 -9.66 38.95
C GLY A 678 -25.92 -8.44 38.87
N ASP A 679 -26.34 -7.32 39.43
CA ASP A 679 -25.64 -6.02 39.34
C ASP A 679 -24.22 -6.07 39.95
N ALA A 680 -24.02 -6.92 40.96
CA ALA A 680 -22.72 -7.12 41.61
C ALA A 680 -21.60 -7.59 40.64
N PHE A 681 -21.95 -8.27 39.55
CA PHE A 681 -20.99 -8.80 38.57
C PHE A 681 -20.99 -8.06 37.23
N ALA A 682 -21.74 -6.97 37.10
CA ALA A 682 -21.82 -6.20 35.85
C ALA A 682 -20.43 -5.75 35.36
N ALA A 683 -19.57 -5.29 36.28
CA ALA A 683 -18.20 -4.88 35.97
C ALA A 683 -17.32 -6.02 35.41
N VAL A 684 -17.56 -7.27 35.84
CA VAL A 684 -16.85 -8.44 35.29
C VAL A 684 -17.24 -8.69 33.83
N LEU A 685 -18.53 -8.56 33.50
CA LEU A 685 -19.04 -8.74 32.13
C LEU A 685 -18.67 -7.59 31.20
N ASP A 686 -18.60 -6.38 31.73
CA ASP A 686 -18.11 -5.20 31.02
C ASP A 686 -16.63 -5.37 30.67
N GLU A 687 -15.82 -5.87 31.61
CA GLU A 687 -14.41 -6.17 31.36
C GLU A 687 -14.23 -7.29 30.34
N CYS A 688 -15.01 -8.37 30.41
CA CYS A 688 -15.05 -9.39 29.36
C CYS A 688 -15.37 -8.79 27.97
N SER A 689 -16.32 -7.84 27.94
CA SER A 689 -16.69 -7.14 26.70
C SER A 689 -15.59 -6.21 26.21
N ARG A 690 -14.87 -5.55 27.12
CA ARG A 690 -13.70 -4.70 26.83
C ARG A 690 -12.57 -5.53 26.23
N ILE A 691 -12.22 -6.66 26.86
CA ILE A 691 -11.23 -7.62 26.36
C ILE A 691 -11.62 -8.11 24.95
N HIS A 692 -12.89 -8.45 24.74
CA HIS A 692 -13.37 -8.82 23.40
C HIS A 692 -13.16 -7.71 22.36
N GLN A 693 -13.47 -6.45 22.68
CA GLN A 693 -13.23 -5.34 21.74
C GLN A 693 -11.73 -5.13 21.46
N GLU A 694 -10.90 -5.25 22.48
CA GLU A 694 -9.45 -5.12 22.37
C GLU A 694 -8.84 -6.19 21.46
N VAL A 695 -9.19 -7.47 21.68
CA VAL A 695 -8.73 -8.58 20.84
C VAL A 695 -9.31 -8.48 19.43
N LEU A 696 -10.59 -8.13 19.30
CA LEU A 696 -11.24 -7.98 17.99
C LEU A 696 -10.59 -6.89 17.13
N ARG A 697 -10.09 -5.82 17.75
CA ARG A 697 -9.36 -4.76 17.06
C ARG A 697 -8.07 -5.27 16.39
N GLY A 698 -7.45 -6.34 16.91
CA GLY A 698 -6.28 -6.99 16.33
C GLY A 698 -6.58 -7.99 15.20
N ARG A 699 -7.85 -8.18 14.80
CA ARG A 699 -8.22 -9.21 13.82
C ARG A 699 -7.80 -8.83 12.40
N VAL A 700 -6.90 -9.62 11.83
CA VAL A 700 -6.53 -9.55 10.41
C VAL A 700 -7.60 -10.25 9.55
N TRP A 701 -7.89 -9.68 8.38
CA TRP A 701 -8.75 -10.26 7.36
C TRP A 701 -8.37 -9.70 5.99
N VAL A 702 -8.74 -10.43 4.94
CA VAL A 702 -8.42 -10.15 3.55
C VAL A 702 -9.69 -9.82 2.78
N ALA A 703 -9.66 -8.73 2.00
CA ALA A 703 -10.73 -8.30 1.09
C ALA A 703 -10.24 -8.24 -0.36
N LEU A 704 -11.00 -8.79 -1.28
CA LEU A 704 -10.71 -8.78 -2.71
C LEU A 704 -11.61 -7.79 -3.46
N HIS A 705 -11.01 -7.04 -4.38
CA HIS A 705 -11.74 -6.47 -5.51
C HIS A 705 -10.91 -6.66 -6.77
N MET A 706 -11.56 -6.87 -7.92
CA MET A 706 -10.82 -7.22 -9.12
C MET A 706 -11.41 -6.60 -10.39
N HIS A 707 -10.51 -6.34 -11.33
CA HIS A 707 -10.82 -6.11 -12.73
C HIS A 707 -10.98 -7.48 -13.40
N ALA A 708 -12.18 -8.05 -13.30
CA ALA A 708 -12.48 -9.40 -13.78
C ALA A 708 -12.26 -9.56 -15.30
N GLY A 709 -12.25 -8.47 -16.06
CA GLY A 709 -11.99 -8.50 -17.51
C GLY A 709 -10.52 -8.79 -17.90
N ASP A 710 -9.54 -8.47 -17.05
CA ASP A 710 -8.11 -8.61 -17.36
C ASP A 710 -7.33 -9.50 -16.39
N GLY A 711 -7.98 -9.99 -15.32
CA GLY A 711 -7.42 -10.88 -14.32
C GLY A 711 -6.67 -10.18 -13.18
N ASN A 712 -6.72 -8.84 -13.12
CA ASN A 712 -6.05 -8.08 -12.05
C ASN A 712 -6.88 -8.08 -10.76
N VAL A 713 -6.29 -8.56 -9.67
CA VAL A 713 -6.92 -8.71 -8.36
C VAL A 713 -6.19 -7.88 -7.32
N HIS A 714 -6.92 -6.94 -6.72
CA HIS A 714 -6.45 -6.16 -5.59
C HIS A 714 -6.82 -6.85 -4.28
N THR A 715 -5.80 -7.24 -3.53
CA THR A 715 -5.94 -7.88 -2.23
C THR A 715 -5.63 -6.88 -1.13
N ASN A 716 -6.57 -6.70 -0.20
CA ASN A 716 -6.55 -5.62 0.78
C ASN A 716 -6.53 -6.20 2.20
N ILE A 717 -5.54 -5.81 3.00
CA ILE A 717 -5.40 -6.30 4.38
C ILE A 717 -5.31 -5.08 5.32
N PRO A 718 -6.40 -4.71 6.02
CA PRO A 718 -6.38 -3.64 7.01
C PRO A 718 -5.54 -4.03 8.23
N VAL A 719 -4.67 -3.14 8.69
CA VAL A 719 -3.76 -3.35 9.82
C VAL A 719 -3.59 -2.12 10.70
N ASN A 720 -3.51 -2.32 12.01
CA ASN A 720 -3.23 -1.26 12.97
C ASN A 720 -1.71 -1.17 13.19
N SER A 721 -1.12 -0.01 12.87
CA SER A 721 0.35 0.17 12.98
C SER A 721 0.87 0.10 14.42
N ASP A 722 0.02 0.33 15.41
CA ASP A 722 0.33 0.23 16.84
C ASP A 722 0.26 -1.22 17.36
N ASN A 723 -0.23 -2.18 16.56
CA ASN A 723 -0.32 -3.59 16.94
C ASN A 723 0.70 -4.44 16.14
N TYR A 724 1.86 -4.70 16.76
CA TYR A 724 2.95 -5.44 16.13
C TYR A 724 2.58 -6.90 15.78
N GLU A 725 1.84 -7.60 16.64
CA GLU A 725 1.39 -8.98 16.38
C GLU A 725 0.44 -9.05 15.18
N MET A 726 -0.45 -8.06 15.05
CA MET A 726 -1.34 -7.93 13.89
C MET A 726 -0.53 -7.74 12.59
N LEU A 727 0.52 -6.91 12.61
CA LEU A 727 1.40 -6.71 11.45
C LEU A 727 2.14 -8.00 11.05
N GLN A 728 2.64 -8.78 12.01
CA GLN A 728 3.28 -10.07 11.73
C GLN A 728 2.28 -11.07 11.14
N THR A 729 1.07 -11.15 11.72
CA THR A 729 0.00 -12.00 11.21
C THR A 729 -0.41 -11.62 9.78
N ALA A 730 -0.47 -10.31 9.49
CA ALA A 730 -0.73 -9.83 8.14
C ALA A 730 0.41 -10.18 7.16
N HIS A 731 1.66 -10.07 7.59
CA HIS A 731 2.82 -10.47 6.79
C HIS A 731 2.81 -11.97 6.45
N GLU A 732 2.50 -12.82 7.42
CA GLU A 732 2.28 -14.27 7.21
C GLU A 732 1.17 -14.52 6.18
N ALA A 733 0.05 -13.79 6.28
CA ALA A 733 -1.06 -13.90 5.34
C ALA A 733 -0.64 -13.50 3.92
N VAL A 734 0.09 -12.39 3.74
CA VAL A 734 0.65 -11.98 2.44
C VAL A 734 1.49 -13.10 1.82
N GLY A 735 2.38 -13.72 2.61
CA GLY A 735 3.21 -14.84 2.14
C GLY A 735 2.39 -16.03 1.63
N ARG A 736 1.23 -16.30 2.24
CA ARG A 736 0.29 -17.36 1.80
C ARG A 736 -0.47 -16.97 0.53
N ILE A 737 -0.92 -15.73 0.44
CA ILE A 737 -1.61 -15.17 -0.73
C ILE A 737 -0.72 -15.28 -1.99
N MET A 738 0.57 -14.98 -1.84
CA MET A 738 1.53 -15.10 -2.94
C MET A 738 1.77 -16.54 -3.41
N ARG A 739 1.65 -17.54 -2.52
CA ARG A 739 1.73 -18.97 -2.92
C ARG A 739 0.54 -19.39 -3.77
N TRP A 740 -0.67 -18.95 -3.40
CA TRP A 740 -1.88 -19.19 -4.19
C TRP A 740 -1.77 -18.60 -5.60
N ARG A 741 -1.24 -17.37 -5.71
CA ARG A 741 -0.93 -16.73 -7.00
C ARG A 741 -0.01 -17.61 -7.86
N ALA A 742 1.07 -18.14 -7.29
CA ALA A 742 2.04 -18.98 -8.01
C ALA A 742 1.46 -20.35 -8.42
N GLY A 743 0.30 -20.74 -7.91
CA GLY A 743 -0.28 -22.06 -8.12
C GLY A 743 0.36 -23.18 -7.31
N SER A 744 1.08 -22.84 -6.25
CA SER A 744 1.51 -23.82 -5.26
C SER A 744 0.39 -24.00 -4.22
N THR A 745 -0.27 -25.15 -4.25
CA THR A 745 -1.13 -25.61 -3.16
C THR A 745 -0.26 -26.14 -2.03
N ALA A 746 -0.03 -25.32 -0.99
CA ALA A 746 0.58 -25.74 0.27
C ALA A 746 0.05 -24.90 1.44
#